data_AF-A0A5D6YMQ0-F1
#
_entry.id   AF-A0A5D6YMQ0-F1
#
_cell.length_a   1.000
_cell.length_b   1.000
_cell.length_c   1.000
_cell.angle_alpha   90.00
_cell.angle_beta   90.00
_cell.angle_gamma   90.00
#
_symmetry.space_group_name_H-M   'P 1'
#
loop_
_entity.id
_entity.type
_entity.pdbx_description
1 polymer ?
#
loop_
_entity_poly.entity_id
_entity_poly.type
_entity_poly.pdbx_seq_one_letter_code
_entity_poly.pdbx_strand_id
1 'polypeptide(L)'
;MEQEPSGVAANFDVEQLLAAVTARPGHLDQQRYCADETGDSAALWCACLRELTTRCRESDVAQFVVNHATVRRLLTLDLSAEKKKKTATKLRVARWDVLAEFAQSGIRALRQQLRSQSGLVLRLAARERFEAREVLAAMAKCVVALASDADRDGSLLDVKRCDDDDDEGDKGDSKDDIESGEDDASYLTLLKQMYVTLSDAALRRALVASLRKLIASKEHVKAAVRAGVLRALLQVAIDDSHATLRTHEQENQDDGTGDDVADNAQPDLMLNCANVLAHVAILVCFTLPAPPPPPPPPAAAAQNSELATAPDSSSELLVCERVVALLLSGVSVAFQEGVRLLQMIVENPRLRALVVGIADLRGALEKAHALAQQHESQTRVLDPYVATLSRQQFDQLRPEIDAFERARGISLVGLPSDPSVGVAGDMSRDSLDTALALATYCKERGNWYFKRGNFPTARGFYRRAISLLRMAQRAREQQLAALRPADVLRQCSAGASVQVQSRSGGAWRNAMVADVESGLVEVIFDDDDTEEAVDPSRVRLRLTTTVLDTYEALEVDCAMNMGKAFAQLHEHERAAECFSHALKVKRDRLGAALYHRGVAHLALHDLKSAQQDLWRANELARPAGDKALVKLVSAAYKKLQALHANKKRMDKRVVKEMMRYLSTVMPSGGAETALGEAQ
;
A
#
# COMPACT_ATOMS: atom_id res chain seq x y z
N MET A 1 54.55 -9.35 -14.87
CA MET A 1 55.05 -8.58 -16.04
C MET A 1 54.85 -9.44 -17.28
N GLU A 2 53.61 -9.47 -17.77
CA GLU A 2 53.32 -9.86 -19.15
C GLU A 2 53.18 -8.52 -19.90
N GLN A 3 54.05 -8.26 -20.87
CA GLN A 3 53.95 -7.10 -21.73
C GLN A 3 52.74 -7.29 -22.64
N GLU A 4 51.71 -6.45 -22.48
CA GLU A 4 50.70 -6.26 -23.52
C GLU A 4 51.41 -5.77 -24.80
N PRO A 5 51.10 -6.33 -25.99
CA PRO A 5 51.69 -5.85 -27.23
C PRO A 5 51.12 -4.47 -27.53
N SER A 6 51.93 -3.45 -27.24
CA SER A 6 51.71 -2.09 -27.72
C SER A 6 51.95 -2.06 -29.23
N GLY A 7 50.88 -1.84 -30.00
CA GLY A 7 50.96 -1.32 -31.35
C GLY A 7 50.46 -2.25 -32.44
N VAL A 8 49.16 -2.16 -32.73
CA VAL A 8 48.62 -1.84 -34.07
C VAL A 8 47.26 -1.17 -33.83
N ALA A 9 47.22 0.14 -33.67
CA ALA A 9 45.99 0.88 -33.92
C ALA A 9 45.83 0.92 -35.44
N ALA A 10 45.21 -0.12 -36.01
CA ALA A 10 44.84 -0.11 -37.40
C ALA A 10 43.86 1.07 -37.59
N ASN A 11 44.26 2.03 -38.40
CA ASN A 11 43.46 3.19 -38.78
C ASN A 11 42.32 2.68 -39.68
N PHE A 12 41.36 1.97 -39.10
CA PHE A 12 40.22 1.44 -39.86
C PHE A 12 39.38 2.62 -40.34
N ASP A 13 39.17 2.66 -41.66
CA ASP A 13 38.13 3.50 -42.23
C ASP A 13 36.77 3.10 -41.63
N VAL A 14 35.89 4.07 -41.35
CA VAL A 14 34.59 3.85 -40.67
C VAL A 14 33.74 2.86 -41.46
N GLU A 15 33.83 2.89 -42.80
CA GLU A 15 33.16 1.95 -43.69
C GLU A 15 33.70 0.51 -43.55
N GLN A 16 35.03 0.36 -43.41
CA GLN A 16 35.69 -0.93 -43.21
C GLN A 16 35.34 -1.51 -41.83
N LEU A 17 35.36 -0.68 -40.79
CA LEU A 17 34.98 -1.06 -39.43
C LEU A 17 33.55 -1.63 -39.38
N LEU A 18 32.61 -0.98 -40.07
CA LEU A 18 31.21 -1.39 -40.08
C LEU A 18 30.94 -2.56 -41.02
N ALA A 19 31.63 -2.66 -42.15
CA ALA A 19 31.60 -3.86 -42.99
C ALA A 19 32.09 -5.08 -42.20
N ALA A 20 33.14 -4.92 -41.39
CA ALA A 20 33.64 -5.96 -40.49
C ALA A 20 32.63 -6.33 -39.39
N VAL A 21 32.07 -5.35 -38.69
CA VAL A 21 31.11 -5.56 -37.59
C VAL A 21 29.75 -6.10 -38.07
N THR A 22 29.40 -5.91 -39.35
CA THR A 22 28.14 -6.39 -39.93
C THR A 22 28.28 -7.66 -40.79
N ALA A 23 29.50 -8.12 -41.08
CA ALA A 23 29.74 -9.44 -41.65
C ALA A 23 29.32 -10.55 -40.67
N ARG A 24 29.37 -11.82 -41.07
CA ARG A 24 29.31 -12.93 -40.10
C ARG A 24 30.73 -13.21 -39.56
N PRO A 25 30.89 -13.62 -38.28
CA PRO A 25 32.21 -13.94 -37.70
C PRO A 25 33.07 -14.92 -38.52
N GLY A 26 32.47 -15.77 -39.36
CA GLY A 26 33.18 -16.70 -40.24
C GLY A 26 33.38 -16.26 -41.70
N HIS A 27 32.95 -15.05 -42.07
CA HIS A 27 32.98 -14.53 -43.45
C HIS A 27 33.86 -13.29 -43.63
N LEU A 28 34.65 -12.89 -42.62
CA LEU A 28 35.63 -11.84 -42.84
C LEU A 28 36.76 -12.34 -43.70
N ASP A 29 36.92 -11.67 -44.83
CA ASP A 29 38.00 -11.88 -45.77
C ASP A 29 39.31 -11.40 -45.12
N GLN A 30 40.08 -12.36 -44.59
CA GLN A 30 41.29 -12.10 -43.78
C GLN A 30 42.32 -11.23 -44.52
N GLN A 31 42.34 -11.30 -45.86
CA GLN A 31 43.25 -10.52 -46.70
C GLN A 31 42.99 -9.01 -46.69
N ARG A 32 41.79 -8.54 -46.31
CA ARG A 32 41.44 -7.12 -46.34
C ARG A 32 41.69 -6.36 -45.04
N TYR A 33 41.87 -7.05 -43.90
CA TYR A 33 41.72 -6.42 -42.59
C TYR A 33 42.93 -6.55 -41.64
N CYS A 34 43.93 -7.42 -41.87
CA CYS A 34 45.18 -7.45 -41.08
C CYS A 34 46.37 -8.08 -41.82
N ALA A 35 47.58 -7.69 -41.40
CA ALA A 35 48.89 -8.14 -41.91
C ALA A 35 49.58 -9.22 -41.04
N ASP A 36 48.90 -9.79 -40.04
CA ASP A 36 49.45 -10.81 -39.13
C ASP A 36 48.75 -12.16 -39.28
N GLU A 37 49.53 -13.23 -39.44
CA GLU A 37 49.11 -14.59 -39.81
C GLU A 37 48.37 -15.39 -38.71
N THR A 38 48.07 -14.78 -37.56
CA THR A 38 47.32 -15.46 -36.49
C THR A 38 45.83 -15.44 -36.81
N GLY A 39 45.36 -16.38 -37.65
CA GLY A 39 44.01 -16.48 -38.22
C GLY A 39 42.81 -16.67 -37.26
N ASP A 40 42.73 -15.93 -36.15
CA ASP A 40 41.59 -15.95 -35.23
C ASP A 40 40.60 -14.80 -35.54
N SER A 41 39.64 -15.07 -36.45
CA SER A 41 38.61 -14.13 -36.90
C SER A 41 37.84 -13.46 -35.74
N ALA A 42 37.65 -14.18 -34.63
CA ALA A 42 36.92 -13.65 -33.48
C ALA A 42 37.73 -12.62 -32.67
N ALA A 43 39.07 -12.70 -32.69
CA ALA A 43 39.94 -11.69 -32.09
C ALA A 43 39.87 -10.36 -32.88
N LEU A 44 39.88 -10.44 -34.21
CA LEU A 44 39.69 -9.30 -35.11
C LEU A 44 38.33 -8.63 -34.87
N TRP A 45 37.26 -9.42 -34.76
CA TRP A 45 35.94 -8.92 -34.39
C TRP A 45 35.91 -8.17 -33.05
N CYS A 46 36.55 -8.73 -32.03
CA CYS A 46 36.63 -8.08 -30.73
C CYS A 46 37.36 -6.73 -30.84
N ALA A 47 38.42 -6.65 -31.65
CA ALA A 47 39.13 -5.40 -31.91
C ALA A 47 38.23 -4.39 -32.63
N CYS A 48 37.51 -4.79 -33.68
CA CYS A 48 36.57 -3.92 -34.39
C CYS A 48 35.43 -3.42 -33.49
N LEU A 49 34.87 -4.27 -32.63
CA LEU A 49 33.83 -3.85 -31.68
C LEU A 49 34.38 -2.85 -30.65
N ARG A 50 35.59 -3.08 -30.10
CA ARG A 50 36.21 -2.12 -29.17
C ARG A 50 36.54 -0.79 -29.83
N GLU A 51 37.04 -0.83 -31.06
CA GLU A 51 37.31 0.38 -31.84
C GLU A 51 36.01 1.11 -32.20
N LEU A 52 34.92 0.38 -32.45
CA LEU A 52 33.60 0.97 -32.57
C LEU A 52 33.21 1.64 -31.24
N THR A 53 33.34 0.95 -30.09
CA THR A 53 33.06 1.50 -28.76
C THR A 53 33.79 2.83 -28.50
N THR A 54 35.08 2.94 -28.85
CA THR A 54 35.86 4.17 -28.66
C THR A 54 35.42 5.29 -29.59
N ARG A 55 35.16 4.99 -30.86
CA ARG A 55 34.79 5.96 -31.90
C ARG A 55 33.32 6.34 -31.93
N CYS A 56 32.43 5.62 -31.24
CA CYS A 56 31.00 5.94 -31.10
C CYS A 56 30.71 7.36 -30.56
N ARG A 57 31.71 8.01 -29.96
CA ARG A 57 31.61 9.38 -29.44
C ARG A 57 31.79 10.45 -30.54
N GLU A 58 32.31 10.07 -31.69
CA GLU A 58 32.43 10.93 -32.87
C GLU A 58 31.06 11.06 -33.55
N SER A 59 30.62 12.30 -33.81
CA SER A 59 29.29 12.59 -34.39
C SER A 59 29.09 11.93 -35.75
N ASP A 60 30.14 11.88 -36.58
CA ASP A 60 30.09 11.36 -37.94
C ASP A 60 29.91 9.82 -37.94
N VAL A 61 30.66 9.12 -37.07
CA VAL A 61 30.57 7.67 -36.90
C VAL A 61 29.18 7.27 -36.44
N ALA A 62 28.62 8.00 -35.48
CA ALA A 62 27.30 7.71 -34.95
C ALA A 62 26.16 7.97 -35.95
N GLN A 63 26.23 9.06 -36.72
CA GLN A 63 25.27 9.32 -37.79
C GLN A 63 25.30 8.20 -38.83
N PHE A 64 26.50 7.70 -39.13
CA PHE A 64 26.70 6.57 -40.05
C PHE A 64 26.16 5.25 -39.48
N VAL A 65 26.36 4.97 -38.18
CA VAL A 65 25.79 3.80 -37.49
C VAL A 65 24.25 3.81 -37.54
N VAL A 66 23.62 4.98 -37.40
CA VAL A 66 22.16 5.15 -37.52
C VAL A 66 21.71 4.78 -38.93
N ASN A 67 22.35 5.34 -39.95
CA ASN A 67 21.98 5.18 -41.35
C ASN A 67 22.10 3.73 -41.85
N HIS A 68 23.03 2.94 -41.30
CA HIS A 68 23.32 1.58 -41.77
C HIS A 68 22.63 0.44 -41.00
N ALA A 69 21.64 0.75 -40.15
CA ALA A 69 20.90 -0.23 -39.35
C ALA A 69 21.82 -1.14 -38.48
N THR A 70 23.02 -0.68 -38.15
CA THR A 70 24.05 -1.42 -37.40
C THR A 70 23.54 -1.88 -36.04
N VAL A 71 22.74 -1.06 -35.35
CA VAL A 71 22.11 -1.41 -34.07
C VAL A 71 21.25 -2.67 -34.21
N ARG A 72 20.36 -2.73 -35.21
CA ARG A 72 19.49 -3.89 -35.43
C ARG A 72 20.32 -5.13 -35.75
N ARG A 73 21.34 -5.00 -36.60
CA ARG A 73 22.24 -6.10 -36.97
C ARG A 73 22.98 -6.67 -35.76
N LEU A 74 23.54 -5.82 -34.90
CA LEU A 74 24.20 -6.24 -33.66
C LEU A 74 23.23 -6.99 -32.73
N LEU A 75 21.99 -6.52 -32.62
CA LEU A 75 20.95 -7.14 -31.79
C LEU A 75 20.50 -8.51 -32.30
N THR A 76 20.49 -8.72 -33.62
CA THR A 76 20.08 -9.99 -34.25
C THR A 76 21.25 -10.95 -34.49
N LEU A 77 22.48 -10.52 -34.24
CA LEU A 77 23.66 -11.31 -34.56
C LEU A 77 23.75 -12.57 -33.68
N ASP A 78 23.85 -13.72 -34.34
CA ASP A 78 24.07 -15.00 -33.65
C ASP A 78 25.56 -15.27 -33.42
N LEU A 79 25.97 -15.31 -32.14
CA LEU A 79 27.33 -15.60 -31.72
C LEU A 79 27.52 -17.05 -31.21
N SER A 80 26.51 -17.91 -31.35
CA SER A 80 26.57 -19.31 -30.91
C SER A 80 27.48 -20.20 -31.74
N ALA A 81 27.89 -19.75 -32.94
CA ALA A 81 28.75 -20.52 -33.85
C ALA A 81 30.21 -20.62 -33.39
N GLU A 82 30.63 -19.81 -32.40
CA GLU A 82 32.02 -19.77 -31.94
C GLU A 82 32.33 -20.95 -31.00
N LYS A 83 33.20 -21.88 -31.45
CA LYS A 83 33.52 -23.11 -30.70
C LYS A 83 34.32 -22.84 -29.41
N LYS A 84 35.09 -21.75 -29.36
CA LYS A 84 35.91 -21.40 -28.19
C LYS A 84 35.09 -20.59 -27.18
N LYS A 85 34.68 -21.23 -26.07
CA LYS A 85 33.89 -20.60 -24.99
C LYS A 85 34.46 -19.25 -24.52
N LYS A 86 35.77 -19.16 -24.23
CA LYS A 86 36.43 -17.93 -23.76
C LYS A 86 36.35 -16.79 -24.79
N THR A 87 36.49 -17.12 -26.08
CA THR A 87 36.44 -16.15 -27.17
C THR A 87 35.00 -15.68 -27.41
N ALA A 88 34.04 -16.60 -27.39
CA ALA A 88 32.61 -16.27 -27.46
C ALA A 88 32.17 -15.33 -26.33
N THR A 89 32.62 -15.57 -25.09
CA THR A 89 32.37 -14.67 -23.95
C THR A 89 32.92 -13.27 -24.19
N LYS A 90 34.19 -13.14 -24.61
CA LYS A 90 34.81 -11.83 -24.90
C LYS A 90 34.05 -11.07 -25.99
N LEU A 91 33.60 -11.77 -27.03
CA LEU A 91 32.86 -11.19 -28.13
C LEU A 91 31.49 -10.66 -27.69
N ARG A 92 30.78 -11.43 -26.86
CA ARG A 92 29.50 -11.00 -26.26
C ARG A 92 29.68 -9.78 -25.36
N VAL A 93 30.71 -9.77 -24.51
CA VAL A 93 31.05 -8.61 -23.66
C VAL A 93 31.28 -7.37 -24.54
N ALA A 94 32.14 -7.46 -25.56
CA ALA A 94 32.42 -6.36 -26.46
C ALA A 94 31.16 -5.84 -27.17
N ARG A 95 30.24 -6.74 -27.58
CA ARG A 95 28.96 -6.34 -28.15
C ARG A 95 28.10 -5.56 -27.16
N TRP A 96 27.97 -6.03 -25.92
CA TRP A 96 27.19 -5.33 -24.90
C TRP A 96 27.82 -3.99 -24.50
N ASP A 97 29.14 -3.88 -24.50
CA ASP A 97 29.84 -2.62 -24.25
C ASP A 97 29.59 -1.59 -25.38
N VAL A 98 29.61 -2.02 -26.66
CA VAL A 98 29.19 -1.17 -27.80
C VAL A 98 27.75 -0.68 -27.62
N LEU A 99 26.82 -1.60 -27.30
CA LEU A 99 25.42 -1.24 -27.08
C LEU A 99 25.23 -0.28 -25.89
N ALA A 100 26.03 -0.44 -24.83
CA ALA A 100 26.05 0.46 -23.69
C ALA A 100 26.54 1.86 -24.08
N GLU A 101 27.64 1.98 -24.84
CA GLU A 101 28.09 3.28 -25.33
C GLU A 101 27.07 3.92 -26.27
N PHE A 102 26.39 3.16 -27.14
CA PHE A 102 25.29 3.70 -27.94
C PHE A 102 24.18 4.30 -27.07
N ALA A 103 23.81 3.60 -25.99
CA ALA A 103 22.82 4.09 -25.03
C ALA A 103 23.29 5.32 -24.23
N GLN A 104 24.59 5.43 -23.94
CA GLN A 104 25.17 6.58 -23.23
C GLN A 104 25.55 7.75 -24.14
N SER A 105 25.66 7.52 -25.45
CA SER A 105 26.09 8.52 -26.40
C SER A 105 25.20 9.77 -26.34
N GLY A 106 25.81 10.96 -26.47
CA GLY A 106 25.07 12.22 -26.57
C GLY A 106 24.11 12.27 -27.77
N ILE A 107 24.19 11.29 -28.67
CA ILE A 107 23.58 11.29 -29.99
C ILE A 107 22.19 10.68 -29.91
N ARG A 108 21.19 11.56 -29.99
CA ARG A 108 19.78 11.23 -29.77
C ARG A 108 19.26 10.14 -30.71
N ALA A 109 19.70 10.13 -31.97
CA ALA A 109 19.23 9.18 -32.98
C ALA A 109 19.61 7.73 -32.65
N LEU A 110 20.85 7.47 -32.19
CA LEU A 110 21.29 6.13 -31.76
C LEU A 110 20.50 5.63 -30.56
N ARG A 111 20.30 6.49 -29.55
CA ARG A 111 19.50 6.17 -28.36
C ARG A 111 18.06 5.84 -28.73
N GLN A 112 17.44 6.64 -29.59
CA GLN A 112 16.07 6.43 -30.04
C GLN A 112 15.92 5.13 -30.84
N GLN A 113 16.91 4.81 -31.69
CA GLN A 113 16.94 3.55 -32.43
C GLN A 113 17.09 2.34 -31.51
N LEU A 114 17.94 2.41 -30.49
CA LEU A 114 18.09 1.31 -29.53
C LEU A 114 16.81 1.12 -28.69
N ARG A 115 16.12 2.21 -28.33
CA ARG A 115 14.81 2.16 -27.64
C ARG A 115 13.69 1.58 -28.48
N SER A 116 13.60 1.98 -29.76
CA SER A 116 12.59 1.41 -30.68
C SER A 116 12.82 -0.09 -30.90
N GLN A 117 14.04 -0.58 -30.69
CA GLN A 117 14.40 -2.00 -30.74
C GLN A 117 14.49 -2.65 -29.34
N SER A 118 13.88 -2.08 -28.30
CA SER A 118 13.92 -2.61 -26.92
C SER A 118 13.45 -4.08 -26.81
N GLY A 119 12.47 -4.50 -27.62
CA GLY A 119 12.06 -5.90 -27.71
C GLY A 119 13.18 -6.84 -28.21
N LEU A 120 14.03 -6.39 -29.14
CA LEU A 120 15.22 -7.14 -29.57
C LEU A 120 16.31 -7.15 -28.49
N VAL A 121 16.51 -6.03 -27.79
CA VAL A 121 17.44 -5.95 -26.65
C VAL A 121 17.05 -6.96 -25.57
N LEU A 122 15.76 -7.05 -25.24
CA LEU A 122 15.23 -8.01 -24.26
C LEU A 122 15.41 -9.46 -24.72
N ARG A 123 15.12 -9.77 -25.99
CA ARG A 123 15.36 -11.12 -26.56
C ARG A 123 16.84 -11.51 -26.50
N LEU A 124 17.73 -10.59 -26.86
CA LEU A 124 19.16 -10.82 -26.79
C LEU A 124 19.62 -11.05 -25.35
N ALA A 125 19.17 -10.20 -24.42
CA ALA A 125 19.46 -10.35 -23.01
C ALA A 125 18.95 -11.68 -22.44
N ALA A 126 17.73 -12.08 -22.80
CA ALA A 126 17.14 -13.35 -22.38
C ALA A 126 17.99 -14.55 -22.82
N ARG A 127 18.54 -14.52 -24.04
CA ARG A 127 19.41 -15.55 -24.60
C ARG A 127 20.78 -15.62 -23.91
N GLU A 128 21.35 -14.47 -23.54
CA GLU A 128 22.76 -14.40 -23.10
C GLU A 128 22.99 -14.24 -21.61
N ARG A 129 21.93 -14.01 -20.82
CA ARG A 129 22.02 -13.74 -19.37
C ARG A 129 22.66 -14.84 -18.52
N PHE A 130 22.81 -16.05 -19.05
CA PHE A 130 23.40 -17.21 -18.35
C PHE A 130 24.80 -17.60 -18.83
N GLU A 131 25.38 -16.84 -19.78
CA GLU A 131 26.62 -17.24 -20.44
C GLU A 131 27.87 -17.05 -19.57
N ALA A 132 28.03 -15.85 -19.00
CA ALA A 132 29.12 -15.51 -18.10
C ALA A 132 28.77 -14.27 -17.28
N ARG A 133 29.46 -14.09 -16.15
CA ARG A 133 29.23 -12.97 -15.22
C ARG A 133 29.60 -11.63 -15.85
N GLU A 134 30.67 -11.61 -16.62
CA GLU A 134 31.18 -10.43 -17.34
C GLU A 134 30.19 -9.97 -18.41
N VAL A 135 29.53 -10.92 -19.10
CA VAL A 135 28.47 -10.62 -20.07
C VAL A 135 27.29 -9.97 -19.37
N LEU A 136 26.89 -10.50 -18.21
CA LEU A 136 25.79 -9.94 -17.44
C LEU A 136 26.12 -8.55 -16.88
N ALA A 137 27.38 -8.29 -16.51
CA ALA A 137 27.84 -6.97 -16.08
C ALA A 137 27.80 -5.95 -17.22
N ALA A 138 28.31 -6.32 -18.41
CA ALA A 138 28.24 -5.46 -19.61
C ALA A 138 26.78 -5.18 -20.03
N MET A 139 25.92 -6.21 -19.96
CA MET A 139 24.48 -6.08 -20.22
C MET A 139 23.81 -5.13 -19.21
N ALA A 140 24.16 -5.22 -17.92
CA ALA A 140 23.65 -4.31 -16.90
C ALA A 140 24.07 -2.86 -17.14
N LYS A 141 25.30 -2.60 -17.62
CA LYS A 141 25.72 -1.23 -18.02
C LYS A 141 24.84 -0.68 -19.15
N CYS A 142 24.51 -1.50 -20.14
CA CYS A 142 23.63 -1.12 -21.24
C CYS A 142 22.20 -0.81 -20.75
N VAL A 143 21.65 -1.66 -19.88
CA VAL A 143 20.34 -1.48 -19.24
C VAL A 143 20.28 -0.19 -18.41
N VAL A 144 21.29 0.09 -17.60
CA VAL A 144 21.40 1.34 -16.82
C VAL A 144 21.46 2.56 -17.72
N ALA A 145 22.23 2.49 -18.81
CA ALA A 145 22.34 3.57 -19.78
C ALA A 145 20.98 3.88 -20.45
N LEU A 146 20.27 2.83 -20.88
CA LEU A 146 18.95 2.96 -21.49
C LEU A 146 17.91 3.61 -20.56
N ALA A 147 17.94 3.22 -19.28
CA ALA A 147 17.02 3.71 -18.26
C ALA A 147 17.34 5.13 -17.76
N SER A 148 18.59 5.60 -17.90
CA SER A 148 19.02 6.90 -17.37
C SER A 148 18.32 8.10 -18.01
N ASP A 149 17.79 7.94 -19.21
CA ASP A 149 17.23 8.98 -20.07
C ASP A 149 15.70 8.80 -20.29
N ALA A 150 15.02 8.02 -19.42
CA ALA A 150 13.61 7.64 -19.58
C ALA A 150 12.60 8.79 -19.41
N ASP A 151 13.05 10.01 -19.08
CA ASP A 151 12.18 11.14 -18.77
C ASP A 151 11.45 11.77 -19.98
N ARG A 152 11.68 11.29 -21.22
CA ARG A 152 11.17 11.98 -22.43
C ARG A 152 10.34 11.15 -23.43
N ASP A 153 10.52 9.83 -23.52
CA ASP A 153 9.91 9.01 -24.60
C ASP A 153 9.58 7.58 -24.12
N GLY A 154 8.40 7.38 -23.51
CA GLY A 154 7.82 6.06 -23.17
C GLY A 154 8.55 5.25 -22.08
N SER A 155 7.81 4.51 -21.24
CA SER A 155 8.43 3.64 -20.23
C SER A 155 9.01 2.40 -20.90
N LEU A 156 10.25 2.04 -20.54
CA LEU A 156 10.85 0.77 -20.95
C LEU A 156 10.09 -0.46 -20.38
N LEU A 157 9.24 -0.23 -19.38
CA LEU A 157 8.32 -1.23 -18.82
C LEU A 157 7.02 -1.38 -19.63
N ASP A 158 6.69 -0.42 -20.50
CA ASP A 158 5.46 -0.41 -21.31
C ASP A 158 5.65 -1.06 -22.69
N VAL A 159 6.85 -1.58 -22.97
CA VAL A 159 7.15 -2.30 -24.22
C VAL A 159 6.34 -3.59 -24.23
N LYS A 160 5.13 -3.51 -24.81
CA LYS A 160 4.35 -4.68 -25.18
C LYS A 160 5.19 -5.51 -26.15
N ARG A 161 5.21 -6.83 -25.96
CA ARG A 161 5.68 -7.71 -27.04
C ARG A 161 4.86 -7.36 -28.27
N CYS A 162 5.54 -6.89 -29.32
CA CYS A 162 4.97 -7.01 -30.65
C CYS A 162 4.96 -8.51 -30.92
N ASP A 163 3.81 -9.13 -30.73
CA ASP A 163 3.51 -10.44 -31.31
C ASP A 163 3.34 -10.21 -32.81
N ASP A 164 4.45 -9.87 -33.48
CA ASP A 164 4.52 -9.87 -34.94
C ASP A 164 4.80 -11.32 -35.34
N ASP A 165 3.74 -12.03 -35.74
CA ASP A 165 3.64 -12.72 -37.04
C ASP A 165 2.34 -13.57 -37.09
N ASP A 166 1.29 -12.96 -37.61
CA ASP A 166 0.45 -13.45 -38.73
C ASP A 166 0.42 -14.96 -39.02
N ASP A 167 -0.22 -15.75 -38.14
CA ASP A 167 -0.84 -17.00 -38.57
C ASP A 167 -2.34 -16.94 -38.28
N GLU A 168 -3.11 -16.42 -39.25
CA GLU A 168 -4.56 -16.59 -39.36
C GLU A 168 -4.93 -18.06 -39.67
N GLY A 169 -4.40 -18.99 -38.87
CA GLY A 169 -4.62 -20.42 -38.98
C GLY A 169 -5.44 -20.94 -37.81
N ASP A 170 -6.76 -20.96 -38.00
CA ASP A 170 -7.73 -21.80 -37.29
C ASP A 170 -8.06 -21.46 -35.81
N LYS A 171 -9.18 -20.74 -35.64
CA LYS A 171 -9.84 -20.53 -34.35
C LYS A 171 -10.55 -21.81 -33.90
N GLY A 172 -9.80 -22.72 -33.29
CA GLY A 172 -10.35 -23.79 -32.46
C GLY A 172 -10.72 -23.26 -31.08
N ASP A 173 -12.01 -23.17 -30.76
CA ASP A 173 -12.55 -22.87 -29.44
C ASP A 173 -12.09 -23.90 -28.40
N SER A 174 -10.95 -23.67 -27.75
CA SER A 174 -10.59 -24.34 -26.50
C SER A 174 -10.16 -23.29 -25.48
N LYS A 175 -11.09 -23.00 -24.56
CA LYS A 175 -10.97 -21.95 -23.54
C LYS A 175 -10.63 -22.55 -22.17
N ASP A 176 -9.83 -23.61 -22.15
CA ASP A 176 -9.45 -24.30 -20.93
C ASP A 176 -7.92 -24.30 -20.77
N ASP A 177 -7.46 -23.46 -19.84
CA ASP A 177 -6.39 -23.71 -18.88
C ASP A 177 -5.15 -24.48 -19.35
N ILE A 178 -4.19 -23.76 -19.95
CA ILE A 178 -2.77 -24.09 -19.81
C ILE A 178 -1.99 -22.80 -19.55
N GLU A 179 -1.62 -22.59 -18.28
CA GLU A 179 -0.48 -21.76 -17.89
C GLU A 179 0.81 -22.40 -18.46
N SER A 180 1.08 -22.23 -19.75
CA SER A 180 2.35 -22.64 -20.35
C SER A 180 3.40 -21.58 -20.01
N GLY A 181 4.11 -21.85 -18.91
CA GLY A 181 5.21 -21.05 -18.40
C GLY A 181 6.48 -21.08 -19.24
N GLU A 182 6.41 -20.67 -20.51
CA GLU A 182 7.59 -20.48 -21.36
C GLU A 182 7.92 -18.99 -21.58
N ASP A 183 8.94 -18.55 -20.85
CA ASP A 183 9.84 -17.44 -21.14
C ASP A 183 9.28 -16.01 -21.21
N ASP A 184 8.59 -15.53 -20.17
CA ASP A 184 8.35 -14.10 -19.95
C ASP A 184 9.59 -13.37 -19.41
N ALA A 185 10.60 -13.20 -20.27
CA ALA A 185 11.73 -12.31 -20.04
C ALA A 185 11.29 -10.83 -20.13
N SER A 186 10.57 -10.36 -19.11
CA SER A 186 10.31 -8.94 -18.91
C SER A 186 11.58 -8.18 -18.52
N TYR A 187 11.61 -6.88 -18.76
CA TYR A 187 12.72 -6.02 -18.31
C TYR A 187 12.97 -6.12 -16.80
N LEU A 188 11.91 -6.30 -16.00
CA LEU A 188 11.99 -6.43 -14.55
C LEU A 188 12.58 -7.77 -14.10
N THR A 189 12.30 -8.86 -14.81
CA THR A 189 12.90 -10.17 -14.48
C THR A 189 14.39 -10.18 -14.81
N LEU A 190 14.79 -9.49 -15.88
CA LEU A 190 16.20 -9.27 -16.21
C LEU A 190 16.93 -8.39 -15.17
N LEU A 191 16.35 -7.24 -14.80
CA LEU A 191 16.88 -6.38 -13.74
C LEU A 191 17.07 -7.14 -12.42
N LYS A 192 16.05 -7.92 -12.03
CA LYS A 192 16.10 -8.78 -10.85
C LYS A 192 17.29 -9.73 -10.91
N GLN A 193 17.45 -10.44 -12.04
CA GLN A 193 18.54 -11.40 -12.23
C GLN A 193 19.91 -10.72 -12.14
N MET A 194 20.10 -9.59 -12.83
CA MET A 194 21.35 -8.82 -12.75
C MET A 194 21.66 -8.39 -11.32
N TYR A 195 20.66 -7.85 -10.61
CA TYR A 195 20.86 -7.36 -9.25
C TYR A 195 21.31 -8.47 -8.29
N VAL A 196 20.68 -9.65 -8.37
CA VAL A 196 21.00 -10.79 -7.49
C VAL A 196 22.38 -11.38 -7.79
N THR A 197 22.76 -11.50 -9.06
CA THR A 197 23.96 -12.25 -9.48
C THR A 197 25.26 -11.41 -9.50
N LEU A 198 25.17 -10.11 -9.80
CA LEU A 198 26.33 -9.22 -9.84
C LEU A 198 26.74 -8.87 -8.41
N SER A 199 28.03 -8.90 -8.06
CA SER A 199 28.54 -8.40 -6.76
C SER A 199 29.10 -6.98 -6.87
N ASP A 200 29.10 -6.38 -8.05
CA ASP A 200 29.54 -5.00 -8.23
C ASP A 200 28.51 -4.06 -7.60
N ALA A 201 28.93 -3.43 -6.51
CA ALA A 201 28.08 -2.59 -5.69
C ALA A 201 27.75 -1.23 -6.35
N ALA A 202 28.64 -0.72 -7.23
CA ALA A 202 28.35 0.48 -8.02
C ALA A 202 27.29 0.18 -9.09
N LEU A 203 27.41 -0.98 -9.74
CA LEU A 203 26.44 -1.41 -10.75
C LEU A 203 25.08 -1.74 -10.14
N ARG A 204 25.04 -2.39 -8.97
CA ARG A 204 23.80 -2.59 -8.18
C ARG A 204 23.13 -1.25 -7.86
N ARG A 205 23.87 -0.26 -7.35
CA ARG A 205 23.33 1.10 -7.11
C ARG A 205 22.74 1.72 -8.38
N ALA A 206 23.43 1.61 -9.50
CA ALA A 206 22.97 2.17 -10.76
C ALA A 206 21.70 1.47 -11.28
N LEU A 207 21.58 0.15 -11.09
CA LEU A 207 20.37 -0.62 -11.39
C LEU A 207 19.19 -0.19 -10.50
N VAL A 208 19.42 0.03 -9.21
CA VAL A 208 18.39 0.55 -8.28
C VAL A 208 17.92 1.94 -8.68
N ALA A 209 18.86 2.85 -8.99
CA ALA A 209 18.54 4.19 -9.46
C ALA A 209 17.71 4.15 -10.75
N SER A 210 18.07 3.26 -11.67
CA SER A 210 17.33 3.01 -12.91
C SER A 210 15.92 2.47 -12.64
N LEU A 211 15.79 1.49 -11.74
CA LEU A 211 14.49 0.93 -11.34
C LEU A 211 13.57 2.01 -10.76
N ARG A 212 14.08 2.90 -9.91
CA ARG A 212 13.29 4.01 -9.35
C ARG A 212 12.74 4.94 -10.44
N LYS A 213 13.56 5.28 -11.44
CA LYS A 213 13.12 6.10 -12.59
C LYS A 213 12.04 5.40 -13.41
N LEU A 214 12.19 4.09 -13.63
CA LEU A 214 11.27 3.31 -14.45
C LEU A 214 9.91 3.08 -13.77
N ILE A 215 9.88 2.95 -12.43
CA ILE A 215 8.63 2.82 -11.69
C ILE A 215 7.97 4.20 -11.56
N ALA A 216 7.26 4.62 -12.61
CA ALA A 216 6.56 5.91 -12.64
C ALA A 216 5.05 5.83 -12.32
N SER A 217 4.46 4.64 -12.25
CA SER A 217 3.01 4.45 -12.16
C SER A 217 2.62 3.30 -11.24
N LYS A 218 1.35 3.28 -10.81
CA LYS A 218 0.78 2.17 -10.03
C LYS A 218 0.82 0.83 -10.79
N GLU A 219 0.69 0.84 -12.11
CA GLU A 219 0.80 -0.40 -12.91
C GLU A 219 2.24 -0.90 -12.96
N HIS A 220 3.23 -0.01 -13.06
CA HIS A 220 4.65 -0.38 -12.95
C HIS A 220 4.97 -1.03 -11.60
N VAL A 221 4.40 -0.51 -10.50
CA VAL A 221 4.55 -1.15 -9.19
C VAL A 221 3.99 -2.57 -9.18
N LYS A 222 2.78 -2.78 -9.72
CA LYS A 222 2.21 -4.14 -9.81
C LYS A 222 3.10 -5.07 -10.62
N ALA A 223 3.67 -4.59 -11.73
CA ALA A 223 4.61 -5.37 -12.54
C ALA A 223 5.88 -5.72 -11.75
N ALA A 224 6.48 -4.76 -11.04
CA ALA A 224 7.66 -4.98 -10.21
C ALA A 224 7.43 -5.99 -9.08
N VAL A 225 6.26 -5.93 -8.45
CA VAL A 225 5.84 -6.91 -7.44
C VAL A 225 5.66 -8.31 -8.04
N ARG A 226 4.93 -8.44 -9.15
CA ARG A 226 4.74 -9.73 -9.83
C ARG A 226 6.06 -10.36 -10.27
N ALA A 227 7.00 -9.54 -10.74
CA ALA A 227 8.34 -9.99 -11.11
C ALA A 227 9.20 -10.41 -9.90
N GLY A 228 8.78 -10.10 -8.67
CA GLY A 228 9.49 -10.42 -7.42
C GLY A 228 10.72 -9.54 -7.17
N VAL A 229 10.76 -8.33 -7.74
CA VAL A 229 11.91 -7.43 -7.64
C VAL A 229 12.11 -6.97 -6.20
N LEU A 230 11.04 -6.61 -5.49
CA LEU A 230 11.14 -6.08 -4.12
C LEU A 230 11.71 -7.12 -3.14
N ARG A 231 11.26 -8.38 -3.24
CA ARG A 231 11.81 -9.49 -2.46
C ARG A 231 13.29 -9.72 -2.76
N ALA A 232 13.69 -9.72 -4.03
CA ALA A 232 15.09 -9.89 -4.40
C ALA A 232 15.98 -8.75 -3.87
N LEU A 233 15.51 -7.50 -3.92
CA LEU A 233 16.23 -6.35 -3.35
C LEU A 233 16.45 -6.52 -1.84
N LEU A 234 15.40 -6.90 -1.11
CA LEU A 234 15.47 -7.09 0.34
C LEU A 234 16.36 -8.29 0.72
N GLN A 235 16.25 -9.42 0.01
CA GLN A 235 17.07 -10.61 0.27
C GLN A 235 18.56 -10.29 0.14
N VAL A 236 18.95 -9.67 -0.97
CA VAL A 236 20.36 -9.30 -1.21
C VAL A 236 20.87 -8.31 -0.16
N ALA A 237 20.03 -7.37 0.30
CA ALA A 237 20.41 -6.43 1.35
C ALA A 237 20.58 -7.12 2.72
N ILE A 238 19.73 -8.10 3.04
CA ILE A 238 19.87 -8.93 4.24
C ILE A 238 21.15 -9.78 4.19
N ASP A 239 21.41 -10.44 3.07
CA ASP A 239 22.59 -11.29 2.89
C ASP A 239 23.90 -10.47 2.99
N ASP A 240 23.90 -9.25 2.46
CA ASP A 240 25.03 -8.32 2.53
C ASP A 240 25.27 -7.83 3.98
N SER A 241 24.21 -7.44 4.70
CA SER A 241 24.31 -7.08 6.13
C SER A 241 24.90 -8.23 6.95
N HIS A 242 24.50 -9.48 6.70
CA HIS A 242 25.10 -10.65 7.36
C HIS A 242 26.57 -10.88 7.02
N ALA A 243 26.99 -10.59 5.78
CA ALA A 243 28.38 -10.76 5.36
C ALA A 243 29.31 -9.75 6.07
N THR A 244 28.91 -8.48 6.12
CA THR A 244 29.68 -7.40 6.78
C THR A 244 29.87 -7.62 8.28
N LEU A 245 28.92 -8.29 8.93
CA LEU A 245 29.04 -8.60 10.36
C LEU A 245 30.06 -9.70 10.64
N ARG A 246 30.08 -10.73 9.78
CA ARG A 246 31.06 -11.82 9.93
C ARG A 246 32.49 -11.31 9.72
N THR A 247 32.70 -10.37 8.81
CA THR A 247 34.02 -9.76 8.60
C THR A 247 34.46 -8.95 9.82
N HIS A 248 33.56 -8.13 10.40
CA HIS A 248 33.89 -7.36 11.61
C HIS A 248 34.11 -8.24 12.85
N GLU A 249 33.38 -9.33 13.03
CA GLU A 249 33.62 -10.28 14.14
C GLU A 249 34.95 -11.02 14.00
N GLN A 250 35.39 -11.27 12.76
CA GLN A 250 36.66 -11.93 12.46
C GLN A 250 37.86 -10.97 12.57
N GLU A 251 37.71 -9.71 12.16
CA GLU A 251 38.74 -8.66 12.32
C GLU A 251 38.94 -8.26 13.80
N ASN A 252 37.88 -8.24 14.61
CA ASN A 252 38.00 -7.97 16.05
C ASN A 252 38.61 -9.11 16.87
N GLN A 253 38.89 -10.28 16.25
CA GLN A 253 39.58 -11.39 16.90
C GLN A 253 41.08 -11.47 16.54
N ASP A 254 41.56 -10.68 15.57
CA ASP A 254 42.95 -10.67 15.12
C ASP A 254 43.62 -9.34 15.51
N ASP A 255 44.04 -9.26 16.78
CA ASP A 255 44.76 -8.11 17.33
C ASP A 255 46.11 -7.88 16.62
N GLY A 256 46.38 -6.64 16.19
CA GLY A 256 47.70 -6.06 16.46
C GLY A 256 48.42 -5.22 15.41
N THR A 257 47.86 -4.90 14.24
CA THR A 257 48.49 -3.91 13.34
C THR A 257 47.45 -3.00 12.72
N GLY A 258 47.08 -1.96 13.47
CA GLY A 258 46.37 -0.82 12.93
C GLY A 258 47.32 0.01 12.07
N ASP A 259 47.03 0.10 10.79
CA ASP A 259 47.40 1.24 9.95
C ASP A 259 46.38 1.37 8.81
N ASP A 260 45.73 2.54 8.78
CA ASP A 260 45.10 3.21 7.63
C ASP A 260 44.31 2.37 6.62
N VAL A 261 43.10 1.93 6.99
CA VAL A 261 42.07 1.57 6.00
C VAL A 261 41.12 2.75 5.81
N ALA A 262 41.49 3.61 4.86
CA ALA A 262 40.69 4.72 4.38
C ALA A 262 39.30 4.27 3.89
N ASP A 263 38.25 4.79 4.52
CA ASP A 263 37.04 5.44 3.96
C ASP A 263 36.43 4.97 2.62
N ASN A 264 36.62 3.71 2.22
CA ASN A 264 35.80 3.08 1.20
C ASN A 264 34.46 2.68 1.83
N ALA A 265 33.63 3.68 2.14
CA ALA A 265 32.28 3.49 2.63
C ALA A 265 31.53 2.54 1.67
N GLN A 266 31.41 1.27 2.08
CA GLN A 266 30.71 0.26 1.32
C GLN A 266 29.28 0.78 1.10
N PRO A 267 28.77 0.74 -0.13
CA PRO A 267 27.46 1.30 -0.42
C PRO A 267 26.39 0.51 0.32
N ASP A 268 25.66 1.19 1.19
CA ASP A 268 24.59 0.62 2.00
C ASP A 268 23.45 0.06 1.11
N LEU A 269 23.43 -1.26 0.93
CA LEU A 269 22.40 -1.96 0.16
C LEU A 269 21.03 -1.90 0.84
N MET A 270 20.98 -1.80 2.18
CA MET A 270 19.72 -1.59 2.91
C MET A 270 19.13 -0.24 2.57
N LEU A 271 19.95 0.82 2.50
CA LEU A 271 19.49 2.16 2.11
C LEU A 271 18.95 2.18 0.67
N ASN A 272 19.61 1.45 -0.25
CA ASN A 272 19.12 1.30 -1.62
C ASN A 272 17.77 0.60 -1.69
N CYS A 273 17.59 -0.48 -0.91
CA CYS A 273 16.32 -1.18 -0.78
C CYS A 273 15.23 -0.25 -0.21
N ALA A 274 15.52 0.46 0.89
CA ALA A 274 14.63 1.41 1.52
C ALA A 274 14.17 2.51 0.54
N ASN A 275 15.08 3.02 -0.28
CA ASN A 275 14.78 4.05 -1.28
C ASN A 275 13.81 3.56 -2.37
N VAL A 276 13.94 2.32 -2.83
CA VAL A 276 12.98 1.73 -3.78
C VAL A 276 11.64 1.51 -3.10
N LEU A 277 11.63 0.92 -1.90
CA LEU A 277 10.40 0.67 -1.16
C LEU A 277 9.67 1.99 -0.85
N ALA A 278 10.39 3.06 -0.52
CA ALA A 278 9.83 4.39 -0.33
C ALA A 278 9.19 4.94 -1.61
N HIS A 279 9.89 4.82 -2.75
CA HIS A 279 9.37 5.23 -4.05
C HIS A 279 8.11 4.45 -4.45
N VAL A 280 8.12 3.14 -4.22
CA VAL A 280 6.94 2.28 -4.42
C VAL A 280 5.80 2.72 -3.51
N ALA A 281 6.06 2.93 -2.22
CA ALA A 281 5.05 3.34 -1.26
C ALA A 281 4.38 4.67 -1.65
N ILE A 282 5.11 5.65 -2.19
CA ILE A 282 4.53 6.92 -2.69
C ILE A 282 3.45 6.68 -3.76
N LEU A 283 3.62 5.64 -4.59
CA LEU A 283 2.72 5.37 -5.71
C LEU A 283 1.51 4.49 -5.34
N VAL A 284 1.58 3.71 -4.26
CA VAL A 284 0.56 2.72 -3.91
C VAL A 284 -0.02 2.82 -2.51
N CYS A 285 0.67 3.50 -1.60
CA CYS A 285 0.14 3.79 -0.28
C CYS A 285 -0.72 5.06 -0.33
N PHE A 286 -1.55 5.22 0.68
CA PHE A 286 -2.32 6.43 0.81
C PHE A 286 -1.39 7.61 1.17
N THR A 287 -1.82 8.83 0.87
CA THR A 287 -1.00 10.02 1.15
C THR A 287 -0.64 10.09 2.63
N LEU A 288 0.59 10.52 2.94
CA LEU A 288 0.98 10.87 4.31
C LEU A 288 0.50 12.29 4.60
N PRO A 289 -0.64 12.50 5.31
CA PRO A 289 -0.97 13.83 5.82
C PRO A 289 0.05 14.28 6.86
N ALA A 290 0.22 15.60 6.99
CA ALA A 290 0.95 16.19 8.12
C ALA A 290 0.34 15.68 9.46
N PRO A 291 1.18 15.29 10.44
CA PRO A 291 0.68 14.84 11.74
C PRO A 291 -0.14 15.93 12.41
N PRO A 292 -1.27 15.59 13.07
CA PRO A 292 -2.03 16.55 13.86
C PRO A 292 -1.19 17.05 15.05
N PRO A 293 -1.51 18.24 15.59
CA PRO A 293 -0.80 18.81 16.73
C PRO A 293 -0.78 17.84 17.92
N PRO A 294 0.24 17.93 18.80
CA PRO A 294 0.34 17.08 19.99
C PRO A 294 -0.90 17.24 20.89
N PRO A 295 -1.21 16.23 21.71
CA PRO A 295 -2.36 16.29 22.60
C PRO A 295 -2.25 17.52 23.53
N PRO A 296 -3.37 18.12 23.94
CA PRO A 296 -3.35 19.20 24.92
C PRO A 296 -2.65 18.70 26.21
N PRO A 297 -1.71 19.48 26.79
CA PRO A 297 -0.97 19.05 27.95
C PRO A 297 -1.93 18.79 29.13
N PRO A 298 -1.75 17.70 29.90
CA PRO A 298 -2.47 17.55 31.15
C PRO A 298 -2.11 18.71 32.08
N ALA A 299 -3.09 19.26 32.81
CA ALA A 299 -2.89 20.34 33.78
C ALA A 299 -1.86 20.03 34.89
N ALA A 300 -1.36 18.79 34.99
CA ALA A 300 -0.42 18.34 36.01
C ALA A 300 0.91 17.75 35.47
N ALA A 301 1.17 17.73 34.17
CA ALA A 301 2.33 17.03 33.59
C ALA A 301 3.35 17.96 32.90
N ALA A 302 3.64 19.12 33.50
CA ALA A 302 4.60 20.09 32.96
C ALA A 302 6.07 19.79 33.29
N GLN A 303 6.41 18.59 33.77
CA GLN A 303 7.80 18.26 34.12
C GLN A 303 8.16 16.88 33.56
N ASN A 304 9.26 16.83 32.81
CA ASN A 304 9.85 15.69 32.10
C ASN A 304 9.44 15.56 30.63
N SER A 305 9.88 16.50 29.79
CA SER A 305 10.05 16.27 28.36
C SER A 305 11.46 16.66 27.91
N GLU A 306 12.47 16.10 28.58
CA GLU A 306 13.83 16.02 28.07
C GLU A 306 14.17 14.54 27.86
N LEU A 307 13.87 13.98 26.69
CA LEU A 307 14.67 12.95 26.02
C LEU A 307 13.97 12.50 24.74
N ALA A 308 14.51 12.91 23.60
CA ALA A 308 14.58 12.11 22.37
C ALA A 308 15.32 12.94 21.32
N THR A 309 16.65 13.01 21.45
CA THR A 309 17.50 13.17 20.27
C THR A 309 17.06 12.10 19.28
N ALA A 310 16.62 12.51 18.08
CA ALA A 310 16.18 11.58 17.05
C ALA A 310 17.26 10.50 16.87
N PRO A 311 16.94 9.20 17.04
CA PRO A 311 17.92 8.17 16.79
C PRO A 311 18.34 8.31 15.33
N ASP A 312 19.65 8.35 15.07
CA ASP A 312 20.19 8.24 13.72
C ASP A 312 19.51 7.04 13.05
N SER A 313 18.65 7.31 12.07
CA SER A 313 17.79 6.30 11.48
C SER A 313 18.64 5.32 10.70
N SER A 314 18.97 4.18 11.32
CA SER A 314 19.60 3.04 10.63
C SER A 314 18.81 2.72 9.36
N SER A 315 19.53 2.42 8.27
CA SER A 315 18.91 2.01 7.00
C SER A 315 18.02 0.78 7.15
N GLU A 316 18.32 -0.10 8.11
CA GLU A 316 17.49 -1.24 8.50
C GLU A 316 16.12 -0.80 9.04
N LEU A 317 16.09 0.23 9.90
CA LEU A 317 14.84 0.79 10.41
C LEU A 317 14.00 1.39 9.28
N LEU A 318 14.63 2.10 8.34
CA LEU A 318 13.93 2.64 7.17
C LEU A 318 13.31 1.51 6.32
N VAL A 319 14.02 0.41 6.08
CA VAL A 319 13.45 -0.76 5.40
C VAL A 319 12.23 -1.28 6.14
N CYS A 320 12.34 -1.50 7.45
CA CYS A 320 11.22 -1.97 8.27
C CYS A 320 10.01 -1.03 8.18
N GLU A 321 10.21 0.28 8.28
CA GLU A 321 9.13 1.28 8.12
C GLU A 321 8.45 1.21 6.76
N ARG A 322 9.23 1.06 5.68
CA ARG A 322 8.67 1.02 4.32
C ARG A 322 7.95 -0.30 4.04
N VAL A 323 8.42 -1.42 4.59
CA VAL A 323 7.67 -2.69 4.52
C VAL A 323 6.34 -2.56 5.26
N VAL A 324 6.34 -2.03 6.50
CA VAL A 324 5.09 -1.78 7.25
C VAL A 324 4.15 -0.85 6.48
N ALA A 325 4.67 0.20 5.83
CA ALA A 325 3.86 1.08 5.00
C ALA A 325 3.20 0.35 3.82
N LEU A 326 3.86 -0.64 3.20
CA LEU A 326 3.26 -1.45 2.12
C LEU A 326 2.09 -2.31 2.62
N LEU A 327 2.11 -2.81 3.87
CA LEU A 327 0.95 -3.47 4.47
C LEU A 327 -0.26 -2.51 4.64
N LEU A 328 -0.04 -1.21 4.59
CA LEU A 328 -1.11 -0.22 4.60
C LEU A 328 -1.61 0.17 3.20
N SER A 329 -1.00 -0.36 2.13
CA SER A 329 -1.39 -0.05 0.74
C SER A 329 -2.87 -0.35 0.44
N GLY A 330 -3.47 0.48 -0.43
CA GLY A 330 -4.79 0.25 -1.03
C GLY A 330 -4.74 -0.62 -2.29
N VAL A 331 -3.56 -1.10 -2.69
CA VAL A 331 -3.35 -1.94 -3.87
C VAL A 331 -3.11 -3.37 -3.41
N SER A 332 -4.05 -4.28 -3.68
CA SER A 332 -4.01 -5.67 -3.18
C SER A 332 -2.68 -6.38 -3.45
N VAL A 333 -2.11 -6.24 -4.64
CA VAL A 333 -0.82 -6.87 -5.01
C VAL A 333 0.34 -6.32 -4.16
N ALA A 334 0.40 -5.01 -3.94
CA ALA A 334 1.46 -4.40 -3.11
C ALA A 334 1.27 -4.72 -1.62
N PHE A 335 0.02 -4.77 -1.15
CA PHE A 335 -0.33 -5.23 0.19
C PHE A 335 0.16 -6.66 0.44
N GLN A 336 -0.17 -7.60 -0.46
CA GLN A 336 0.25 -9.00 -0.35
C GLN A 336 1.77 -9.14 -0.37
N GLU A 337 2.46 -8.34 -1.17
CA GLU A 337 3.93 -8.32 -1.16
C GLU A 337 4.49 -7.76 0.14
N GLY A 338 3.85 -6.74 0.73
CA GLY A 338 4.16 -6.25 2.07
C GLY A 338 4.15 -7.38 3.11
N VAL A 339 3.11 -8.22 3.11
CA VAL A 339 3.02 -9.40 4.00
C VAL A 339 4.18 -10.38 3.77
N ARG A 340 4.55 -10.64 2.51
CA ARG A 340 5.69 -11.52 2.16
C ARG A 340 7.03 -10.91 2.58
N LEU A 341 7.23 -9.61 2.40
CA LEU A 341 8.44 -8.91 2.83
C LEU A 341 8.54 -8.85 4.36
N LEU A 342 7.41 -8.71 5.07
CA LEU A 342 7.38 -8.78 6.52
C LEU A 342 7.86 -10.16 7.01
N GLN A 343 7.55 -11.23 6.30
CA GLN A 343 8.06 -12.56 6.66
C GLN A 343 9.59 -12.60 6.65
N MET A 344 10.21 -12.03 5.62
CA MET A 344 11.68 -11.94 5.52
C MET A 344 12.28 -11.11 6.67
N ILE A 345 11.59 -10.04 7.09
CA ILE A 345 11.98 -9.25 8.27
C ILE A 345 11.88 -10.06 9.55
N VAL A 346 10.80 -10.84 9.74
CA VAL A 346 10.56 -11.64 10.95
C VAL A 346 11.58 -12.78 11.08
N GLU A 347 12.02 -13.35 9.96
CA GLU A 347 13.05 -14.39 9.91
C GLU A 347 14.45 -13.86 10.24
N ASN A 348 14.68 -12.55 10.14
CA ASN A 348 15.93 -11.90 10.54
C ASN A 348 15.81 -11.34 11.98
N PRO A 349 16.57 -11.87 12.96
CA PRO A 349 16.44 -11.44 14.36
C PRO A 349 16.69 -9.94 14.60
N ARG A 350 17.60 -9.31 13.83
CA ARG A 350 17.93 -7.88 13.97
C ARG A 350 16.79 -7.01 13.48
N LEU A 351 16.30 -7.29 12.27
CA LEU A 351 15.17 -6.54 11.69
C LEU A 351 13.88 -6.78 12.48
N ARG A 352 13.67 -7.98 13.03
CA ARG A 352 12.53 -8.28 13.92
C ARG A 352 12.55 -7.43 15.18
N ALA A 353 13.71 -7.24 15.82
CA ALA A 353 13.81 -6.39 17.00
C ALA A 353 13.45 -4.93 16.69
N LEU A 354 13.81 -4.44 15.49
CA LEU A 354 13.48 -3.09 15.03
C LEU A 354 12.00 -2.93 14.66
N VAL A 355 11.43 -3.91 13.94
CA VAL A 355 10.07 -3.80 13.39
C VAL A 355 9.01 -3.69 14.50
N VAL A 356 9.22 -4.34 15.64
CA VAL A 356 8.30 -4.32 16.79
C VAL A 356 8.10 -2.89 17.36
N GLY A 357 9.09 -2.01 17.20
CA GLY A 357 9.01 -0.62 17.63
C GLY A 357 8.26 0.32 16.68
N ILE A 358 7.82 -0.16 15.52
CA ILE A 358 7.16 0.67 14.50
C ILE A 358 5.69 0.88 14.83
N ALA A 359 5.29 2.15 14.97
CA ALA A 359 3.94 2.52 15.39
C ALA A 359 2.81 1.94 14.53
N ASP A 360 2.99 1.89 13.20
CA ASP A 360 1.98 1.39 12.28
C ASP A 360 1.85 -0.15 12.27
N LEU A 361 2.82 -0.90 12.83
CA LEU A 361 2.89 -2.35 12.69
C LEU A 361 1.64 -3.05 13.25
N ARG A 362 1.21 -2.70 14.47
CA ARG A 362 0.01 -3.33 15.08
C ARG A 362 -1.21 -3.18 14.18
N GLY A 363 -1.46 -1.95 13.70
CA GLY A 363 -2.59 -1.67 12.83
C GLY A 363 -2.49 -2.35 11.47
N ALA A 364 -1.28 -2.46 10.91
CA ALA A 364 -1.02 -3.20 9.68
C ALA A 364 -1.29 -4.70 9.84
N LEU A 365 -0.87 -5.30 10.95
CA LEU A 365 -1.12 -6.70 11.29
C LEU A 365 -2.62 -6.97 11.51
N GLU A 366 -3.32 -6.11 12.26
CA GLU A 366 -4.77 -6.21 12.44
C GLU A 366 -5.52 -6.12 11.11
N LYS A 367 -5.10 -5.24 10.21
CA LYS A 367 -5.67 -5.12 8.87
C LYS A 367 -5.47 -6.42 8.10
N ALA A 368 -4.26 -6.96 8.08
CA ALA A 368 -3.96 -8.20 7.39
C ALA A 368 -4.77 -9.39 7.94
N HIS A 369 -4.87 -9.47 9.27
CA HIS A 369 -5.66 -10.49 9.95
C HIS A 369 -7.16 -10.38 9.63
N ALA A 370 -7.73 -9.17 9.67
CA ALA A 370 -9.14 -8.95 9.33
C ALA A 370 -9.45 -9.35 7.88
N LEU A 371 -8.58 -8.98 6.93
CA LEU A 371 -8.74 -9.38 5.52
C LEU A 371 -8.57 -10.89 5.31
N ALA A 372 -7.72 -11.55 6.10
CA ALA A 372 -7.55 -13.00 6.05
C ALA A 372 -8.79 -13.76 6.57
N GLN A 373 -9.46 -13.26 7.61
CA GLN A 373 -10.71 -13.87 8.11
C GLN A 373 -11.84 -13.81 7.07
N GLN A 374 -11.92 -12.75 6.28
CA GLN A 374 -12.97 -12.61 5.26
C GLN A 374 -12.78 -13.52 4.03
N HIS A 375 -11.59 -14.10 3.84
CA HIS A 375 -11.38 -15.09 2.79
C HIS A 375 -12.26 -16.34 2.99
N GLU A 376 -12.57 -16.70 4.24
CA GLU A 376 -13.37 -17.88 4.56
C GLU A 376 -14.89 -17.63 4.36
N SER A 377 -15.33 -16.37 4.35
CA SER A 377 -16.74 -15.97 4.44
C SER A 377 -17.39 -15.53 3.12
N GLN A 378 -16.90 -15.98 1.95
CA GLN A 378 -17.47 -15.83 0.58
C GLN A 378 -16.80 -14.80 -0.36
N THR A 379 -15.88 -13.95 0.12
CA THR A 379 -15.19 -12.96 -0.75
C THR A 379 -13.69 -13.24 -0.80
N ARG A 380 -13.16 -13.75 -1.92
CA ARG A 380 -11.71 -14.01 -2.08
C ARG A 380 -10.94 -12.68 -2.17
N VAL A 381 -10.55 -12.11 -1.04
CA VAL A 381 -9.77 -10.85 -0.98
C VAL A 381 -8.26 -11.10 -1.08
N LEU A 382 -7.79 -12.24 -0.54
CA LEU A 382 -6.37 -12.61 -0.47
C LEU A 382 -6.12 -13.99 -1.09
N ASP A 383 -4.89 -14.20 -1.52
CA ASP A 383 -4.33 -15.52 -1.85
C ASP A 383 -4.30 -16.41 -0.58
N PRO A 384 -4.71 -17.70 -0.64
CA PRO A 384 -4.70 -18.61 0.51
C PRO A 384 -3.38 -18.67 1.29
N TYR A 385 -2.25 -18.61 0.58
CA TYR A 385 -0.93 -18.56 1.22
C TYR A 385 -0.77 -17.28 2.06
N VAL A 386 -1.09 -16.12 1.50
CA VAL A 386 -1.00 -14.82 2.17
C VAL A 386 -1.96 -14.73 3.36
N ALA A 387 -3.16 -15.29 3.24
CA ALA A 387 -4.12 -15.34 4.34
C ALA A 387 -3.57 -16.15 5.53
N THR A 388 -2.91 -17.28 5.25
CA THR A 388 -2.27 -18.12 6.28
C THR A 388 -1.10 -17.40 6.93
N LEU A 389 -0.24 -16.79 6.12
CA LEU A 389 0.91 -16.01 6.57
C LEU A 389 0.48 -14.82 7.44
N SER A 390 -0.59 -14.12 7.06
CA SER A 390 -1.14 -13.00 7.82
C SER A 390 -1.61 -13.40 9.23
N ARG A 391 -2.19 -14.60 9.37
CA ARG A 391 -2.59 -15.15 10.69
C ARG A 391 -1.37 -15.46 11.54
N GLN A 392 -0.40 -16.18 10.99
CA GLN A 392 0.84 -16.56 11.67
C GLN A 392 1.62 -15.33 12.17
N GLN A 393 1.81 -14.33 11.30
CA GLN A 393 2.52 -13.10 11.67
C GLN A 393 1.78 -12.30 12.75
N PHE A 394 0.44 -12.27 12.69
CA PHE A 394 -0.37 -11.61 13.72
C PHE A 394 -0.19 -12.29 15.09
N ASP A 395 -0.31 -13.62 15.14
CA ASP A 395 -0.19 -14.39 16.38
C ASP A 395 1.23 -14.31 16.97
N GLN A 396 2.25 -14.25 16.12
CA GLN A 396 3.65 -14.16 16.52
C GLN A 396 4.04 -12.77 17.03
N LEU A 397 3.76 -11.71 16.25
CA LEU A 397 4.28 -10.37 16.54
C LEU A 397 3.42 -9.58 17.53
N ARG A 398 2.12 -9.87 17.64
CA ARG A 398 1.25 -9.12 18.55
C ARG A 398 1.71 -9.19 20.03
N PRO A 399 2.04 -10.38 20.60
CA PRO A 399 2.57 -10.46 21.96
C PRO A 399 3.89 -9.70 22.15
N GLU A 400 4.74 -9.65 21.12
CA GLU A 400 6.01 -8.90 21.16
C GLU A 400 5.77 -7.40 21.20
N ILE A 401 4.84 -6.89 20.38
CA ILE A 401 4.43 -5.47 20.41
C ILE A 401 3.82 -5.14 21.78
N ASP A 402 2.96 -6.01 22.32
CA ASP A 402 2.36 -5.82 23.64
C ASP A 402 3.42 -5.82 24.75
N ALA A 403 4.46 -6.66 24.64
CA ALA A 403 5.59 -6.66 25.58
C ALA A 403 6.43 -5.38 25.46
N PHE A 404 6.69 -4.92 24.23
CA PHE A 404 7.45 -3.71 23.96
C PHE A 404 6.75 -2.45 24.51
N GLU A 405 5.44 -2.30 24.27
CA GLU A 405 4.65 -1.19 24.81
C GLU A 405 4.58 -1.22 26.34
N ARG A 406 4.39 -2.41 26.94
CA ARG A 406 4.40 -2.57 28.41
C ARG A 406 5.74 -2.19 29.01
N ALA A 407 6.85 -2.60 28.40
CA ALA A 407 8.19 -2.29 28.89
C ALA A 407 8.49 -0.79 28.87
N ARG A 408 7.93 -0.05 27.91
CA ARG A 408 8.11 1.40 27.78
C ARG A 408 7.02 2.23 28.47
N GLY A 409 5.91 1.61 28.88
CA GLY A 409 4.75 2.31 29.46
C GLY A 409 4.06 3.26 28.49
N ILE A 410 4.23 3.08 27.18
CA ILE A 410 3.76 4.01 26.14
C ILE A 410 2.98 3.25 25.08
N SER A 411 1.89 3.84 24.60
CA SER A 411 1.23 3.40 23.36
C SER A 411 2.03 3.88 22.16
N LEU A 412 2.53 2.96 21.33
CA LEU A 412 3.32 3.29 20.13
C LEU A 412 2.57 4.20 19.16
N VAL A 413 1.25 4.01 19.07
CA VAL A 413 0.38 4.82 18.20
C VAL A 413 -0.03 6.15 18.83
N GLY A 414 0.31 6.37 20.11
CA GLY A 414 -0.06 7.56 20.89
C GLY A 414 -1.53 7.58 21.32
N LEU A 415 -2.13 6.39 21.55
CA LEU A 415 -3.51 6.31 22.04
C LEU A 415 -3.55 6.75 23.51
N PRO A 416 -4.40 7.72 23.90
CA PRO A 416 -4.45 8.20 25.28
C PRO A 416 -4.87 7.08 26.25
N SER A 417 -4.08 6.85 27.30
CA SER A 417 -4.38 5.90 28.38
C SER A 417 -5.72 6.17 29.05
N ASP A 418 -6.34 5.13 29.63
CA ASP A 418 -7.62 5.26 30.35
C ASP A 418 -7.53 6.35 31.44
N PRO A 419 -8.54 7.23 31.55
CA PRO A 419 -8.47 8.38 32.45
C PRO A 419 -8.74 7.97 33.91
N SER A 420 -8.49 6.71 34.27
CA SER A 420 -8.87 6.10 35.55
C SER A 420 -8.09 6.62 36.77
N VAL A 421 -7.23 7.63 36.64
CA VAL A 421 -6.36 8.09 37.75
C VAL A 421 -6.51 9.58 38.11
N GLY A 422 -7.20 10.41 37.30
CA GLY A 422 -7.26 11.87 37.57
C GLY A 422 -8.65 12.48 37.72
N VAL A 423 -9.71 11.78 37.34
CA VAL A 423 -11.06 12.33 37.20
C VAL A 423 -11.86 12.25 38.52
N ALA A 424 -11.30 11.63 39.56
CA ALA A 424 -11.95 11.44 40.85
C ALA A 424 -11.84 12.65 41.81
N GLY A 425 -11.08 13.70 41.44
CA GLY A 425 -10.91 14.90 42.24
C GLY A 425 -11.44 16.13 41.50
N ASP A 426 -12.66 16.54 41.84
CA ASP A 426 -13.31 17.80 41.45
C ASP A 426 -13.56 18.01 39.93
N MET A 427 -14.72 17.53 39.46
CA MET A 427 -15.16 17.64 38.07
C MET A 427 -15.85 18.98 37.81
N SER A 428 -15.06 20.02 37.49
CA SER A 428 -15.53 21.34 37.06
C SER A 428 -15.96 21.35 35.58
N ARG A 429 -16.50 22.49 35.10
CA ARG A 429 -16.75 22.74 33.67
C ARG A 429 -15.50 22.47 32.81
N ASP A 430 -14.31 22.72 33.37
CA ASP A 430 -13.02 22.49 32.71
C ASP A 430 -12.80 21.01 32.37
N SER A 431 -13.41 20.08 33.12
CA SER A 431 -13.32 18.65 32.80
C SER A 431 -14.13 18.26 31.56
N LEU A 432 -15.27 18.91 31.30
CA LEU A 432 -16.05 18.66 30.09
C LEU A 432 -15.33 19.21 28.86
N ASP A 433 -14.73 20.39 28.99
CA ASP A 433 -13.95 21.01 27.92
C ASP A 433 -12.67 20.20 27.64
N THR A 434 -12.02 19.67 28.68
CA THR A 434 -10.87 18.76 28.54
C THR A 434 -11.27 17.46 27.84
N ALA A 435 -12.40 16.85 28.21
CA ALA A 435 -12.89 15.64 27.55
C ALA A 435 -13.23 15.89 26.08
N LEU A 436 -13.85 17.03 25.76
CA LEU A 436 -14.15 17.44 24.39
C LEU A 436 -12.87 17.68 23.57
N ALA A 437 -11.87 18.33 24.15
CA ALA A 437 -10.57 18.56 23.51
C ALA A 437 -9.83 17.24 23.24
N LEU A 438 -9.79 16.32 24.20
CA LEU A 438 -9.17 14.99 24.04
C LEU A 438 -9.93 14.13 23.02
N ALA A 439 -11.25 14.17 23.01
CA ALA A 439 -12.06 13.47 22.01
C ALA A 439 -11.83 14.04 20.60
N THR A 440 -11.70 15.36 20.47
CA THR A 440 -11.39 16.04 19.20
C THR A 440 -10.00 15.65 18.71
N TYR A 441 -8.99 15.65 19.59
CA TYR A 441 -7.64 15.15 19.29
C TYR A 441 -7.70 13.69 18.80
N CYS A 442 -8.45 12.83 19.49
CA CYS A 442 -8.62 11.44 19.09
C CYS A 442 -9.27 11.34 17.70
N LYS A 443 -10.31 12.14 17.40
CA LYS A 443 -10.93 12.18 16.06
C LYS A 443 -9.90 12.57 15.00
N GLU A 444 -9.12 13.60 15.24
CA GLU A 444 -8.12 14.10 14.27
C GLU A 444 -6.99 13.10 14.04
N ARG A 445 -6.47 12.47 15.11
CA ARG A 445 -5.53 11.36 15.01
C ARG A 445 -6.12 10.17 14.27
N GLY A 446 -7.37 9.81 14.55
CA GLY A 446 -8.09 8.77 13.82
C GLY A 446 -8.18 9.09 12.33
N ASN A 447 -8.54 10.32 11.98
CA ASN A 447 -8.59 10.79 10.59
C ASN A 447 -7.23 10.72 9.90
N TRP A 448 -6.15 11.03 10.63
CA TRP A 448 -4.77 10.93 10.15
C TRP A 448 -4.39 9.48 9.81
N TYR A 449 -4.64 8.53 10.73
CA TYR A 449 -4.40 7.09 10.47
C TYR A 449 -5.32 6.54 9.37
N PHE A 450 -6.57 6.99 9.30
CA PHE A 450 -7.52 6.60 8.26
C PHE A 450 -7.00 6.98 6.88
N LYS A 451 -6.51 8.23 6.74
CA LYS A 451 -5.90 8.72 5.50
C LYS A 451 -4.63 7.97 5.12
N ARG A 452 -3.92 7.34 6.05
CA ARG A 452 -2.75 6.47 5.77
C ARG A 452 -3.13 5.03 5.40
N GLY A 453 -4.41 4.66 5.48
CA GLY A 453 -4.88 3.28 5.27
C GLY A 453 -4.76 2.38 6.50
N ASN A 454 -4.38 2.94 7.66
CA ASN A 454 -4.33 2.21 8.93
C ASN A 454 -5.70 2.26 9.63
N PHE A 455 -6.68 1.59 9.01
CA PHE A 455 -8.07 1.57 9.45
C PHE A 455 -8.27 0.99 10.87
N PRO A 456 -7.55 -0.07 11.30
CA PRO A 456 -7.71 -0.61 12.65
C PRO A 456 -7.28 0.39 13.73
N THR A 457 -6.14 1.07 13.54
CA THR A 457 -5.67 2.11 14.47
C THR A 457 -6.63 3.30 14.47
N ALA A 458 -7.08 3.74 13.29
CA ALA A 458 -8.07 4.81 13.18
C ALA A 458 -9.35 4.50 13.96
N ARG A 459 -9.88 3.29 13.83
CA ARG A 459 -11.03 2.79 14.60
C ARG A 459 -10.76 2.87 16.11
N GLY A 460 -9.57 2.48 16.57
CA GLY A 460 -9.16 2.58 17.97
C GLY A 460 -9.30 3.99 18.52
N PHE A 461 -8.82 4.99 17.77
CA PHE A 461 -8.96 6.40 18.11
C PHE A 461 -10.41 6.90 18.11
N TYR A 462 -11.23 6.54 17.10
CA TYR A 462 -12.65 6.94 17.10
C TYR A 462 -13.43 6.33 18.26
N ARG A 463 -13.18 5.05 18.55
CA ARG A 463 -13.78 4.38 19.71
C ARG A 463 -13.38 5.09 21.00
N ARG A 464 -12.11 5.48 21.13
CA ARG A 464 -11.60 6.22 22.29
C ARG A 464 -12.30 7.58 22.46
N ALA A 465 -12.47 8.34 21.38
CA ALA A 465 -13.19 9.61 21.40
C ALA A 465 -14.63 9.43 21.93
N ILE A 466 -15.36 8.45 21.41
CA ILE A 466 -16.74 8.15 21.85
C ILE A 466 -16.78 7.75 23.33
N SER A 467 -15.82 6.92 23.78
CA SER A 467 -15.73 6.52 25.19
C SER A 467 -15.47 7.72 26.11
N LEU A 468 -14.56 8.62 25.75
CA LEU A 468 -14.27 9.84 26.52
C LEU A 468 -15.51 10.73 26.67
N LEU A 469 -16.23 10.99 25.57
CA LEU A 469 -17.44 11.80 25.58
C LEU A 469 -18.52 11.20 26.49
N ARG A 470 -18.79 9.89 26.34
CA ARG A 470 -19.82 9.22 27.14
C ARG A 470 -19.47 9.13 28.62
N MET A 471 -18.19 8.91 28.96
CA MET A 471 -17.75 8.89 30.35
C MET A 471 -17.90 10.27 30.99
N ALA A 472 -17.45 11.33 30.32
CA ALA A 472 -17.57 12.70 30.81
C ALA A 472 -19.03 13.13 30.96
N GLN A 473 -19.88 12.83 29.97
CA GLN A 473 -21.31 13.11 30.02
C GLN A 473 -21.96 12.41 31.21
N ARG A 474 -21.78 11.08 31.35
CA ARG A 474 -22.40 10.30 32.44
C ARG A 474 -21.92 10.75 33.81
N ALA A 475 -20.63 11.00 33.97
CA ALA A 475 -20.07 11.47 35.24
C ALA A 475 -20.69 12.81 35.65
N ARG A 476 -20.84 13.75 34.70
CA ARG A 476 -21.46 15.03 34.98
C ARG A 476 -22.96 14.92 35.27
N GLU A 477 -23.69 14.14 34.50
CA GLU A 477 -25.12 13.91 34.74
C GLU A 477 -25.37 13.26 36.11
N GLN A 478 -24.53 12.32 36.53
CA GLN A 478 -24.59 11.72 37.87
C GLN A 478 -24.33 12.74 38.97
N GLN A 479 -23.32 13.61 38.79
CA GLN A 479 -23.01 14.68 39.75
C GLN A 479 -24.17 15.67 39.89
N LEU A 480 -24.75 16.11 38.77
CA LEU A 480 -25.88 17.04 38.76
C LEU A 480 -27.14 16.41 39.37
N ALA A 481 -27.39 15.13 39.10
CA ALA A 481 -28.51 14.39 39.68
C ALA A 481 -28.38 14.15 41.20
N ALA A 482 -27.15 14.19 41.73
CA ALA A 482 -26.86 13.99 43.15
C ALA A 482 -26.86 15.30 43.97
N LEU A 483 -27.09 16.45 43.35
CA LEU A 483 -27.16 17.73 44.05
C LEU A 483 -28.33 17.77 45.04
N ARG A 484 -28.09 18.38 46.21
CA ARG A 484 -29.17 18.61 47.19
C ARG A 484 -30.07 19.76 46.72
N PRO A 485 -31.34 19.85 47.15
CA PRO A 485 -32.26 20.90 46.72
C PRO A 485 -31.73 22.33 46.92
N ALA A 486 -31.01 22.59 48.02
CA ALA A 486 -30.37 23.88 48.28
C ALA A 486 -29.19 24.19 47.33
N ASP A 487 -28.52 23.15 46.81
CA ASP A 487 -27.44 23.29 45.83
C ASP A 487 -28.02 23.47 44.42
N VAL A 488 -29.16 22.83 44.12
CA VAL A 488 -29.94 23.03 42.89
C VAL A 488 -30.39 24.49 42.79
N LEU A 489 -31.05 25.05 43.81
CA LEU A 489 -31.46 26.46 43.82
C LEU A 489 -30.31 27.43 43.60
N ARG A 490 -29.14 27.16 44.19
CA ARG A 490 -27.94 28.00 44.02
C ARG A 490 -27.35 27.97 42.62
N GLN A 491 -27.58 26.88 41.87
CA GLN A 491 -27.03 26.67 40.54
C GLN A 491 -28.06 26.85 39.42
N CYS A 492 -29.36 26.90 39.75
CA CYS A 492 -30.41 27.26 38.81
C CYS A 492 -30.34 28.74 38.47
N SER A 493 -30.27 29.03 37.17
CA SER A 493 -30.42 30.37 36.61
C SER A 493 -31.40 30.30 35.43
N ALA A 494 -32.01 31.43 35.06
CA ALA A 494 -32.77 31.52 33.83
C ALA A 494 -31.97 30.93 32.64
N GLY A 495 -32.63 30.09 31.83
CA GLY A 495 -32.02 29.34 30.73
C GLY A 495 -31.31 28.04 31.12
N ALA A 496 -31.25 27.66 32.40
CA ALA A 496 -30.68 26.37 32.80
C ALA A 496 -31.56 25.21 32.32
N SER A 497 -30.93 24.15 31.79
CA SER A 497 -31.65 22.92 31.41
C SER A 497 -31.84 22.03 32.63
N VAL A 498 -33.07 21.56 32.84
CA VAL A 498 -33.48 20.79 34.00
C VAL A 498 -34.35 19.60 33.62
N GLN A 499 -34.46 18.67 34.56
CA GLN A 499 -35.49 17.65 34.55
C GLN A 499 -36.40 17.83 35.76
N VAL A 500 -37.69 17.68 35.54
CA VAL A 500 -38.74 17.90 36.53
C VAL A 500 -39.51 16.62 36.76
N GLN A 501 -39.66 16.23 38.02
CA GLN A 501 -40.43 15.06 38.40
C GLN A 501 -41.93 15.36 38.37
N SER A 502 -42.70 14.47 37.74
CA SER A 502 -44.17 14.50 37.76
C SER A 502 -44.73 14.49 39.19
N ARG A 503 -45.87 15.17 39.39
CA ARG A 503 -46.60 15.22 40.68
C ARG A 503 -47.04 13.84 41.17
N SER A 504 -47.28 12.90 40.26
CA SER A 504 -47.65 11.51 40.59
C SER A 504 -46.46 10.64 41.02
N GLY A 505 -45.23 11.16 40.93
CA GLY A 505 -44.00 10.40 41.15
C GLY A 505 -43.66 9.48 39.97
N GLY A 506 -42.37 9.37 39.64
CA GLY A 506 -41.83 8.33 38.76
C GLY A 506 -41.38 8.76 37.36
N ALA A 507 -42.02 9.73 36.71
CA ALA A 507 -41.60 10.23 35.40
C ALA A 507 -40.86 11.57 35.51
N TRP A 508 -39.72 11.69 34.83
CA TRP A 508 -38.96 12.94 34.69
C TRP A 508 -39.19 13.52 33.31
N ARG A 509 -39.58 14.80 33.23
CA ARG A 509 -39.76 15.56 31.99
C ARG A 509 -38.63 16.58 31.84
N ASN A 510 -38.19 16.83 30.61
CA ASN A 510 -37.19 17.86 30.35
C ASN A 510 -37.85 19.24 30.30
N ALA A 511 -37.19 20.23 30.86
CA ALA A 511 -37.66 21.61 30.87
C ALA A 511 -36.47 22.59 30.92
N MET A 512 -36.76 23.86 30.70
CA MET A 512 -35.83 24.98 30.84
C MET A 512 -36.31 25.91 31.96
N VAL A 513 -35.40 26.41 32.78
CA VAL A 513 -35.73 27.37 33.83
C VAL A 513 -36.07 28.72 33.19
N ALA A 514 -37.28 29.22 33.42
CA ALA A 514 -37.70 30.57 33.03
C ALA A 514 -37.16 31.60 34.02
N ASP A 515 -37.48 31.40 35.30
CA ASP A 515 -37.04 32.25 36.40
C ASP A 515 -36.96 31.46 37.73
N VAL A 516 -36.39 32.06 38.77
CA VAL A 516 -36.33 31.52 40.12
C VAL A 516 -36.86 32.56 41.11
N GLU A 517 -38.17 32.49 41.39
CA GLU A 517 -38.83 33.40 42.32
C GLU A 517 -39.24 32.71 43.63
N SER A 518 -39.03 33.41 44.76
CA SER A 518 -39.54 33.01 46.08
C SER A 518 -39.17 31.59 46.53
N GLY A 519 -38.04 31.04 46.05
CA GLY A 519 -37.59 29.68 46.38
C GLY A 519 -38.22 28.56 45.55
N LEU A 520 -39.06 28.89 44.56
CA LEU A 520 -39.58 28.00 43.53
C LEU A 520 -38.79 28.20 42.23
N VAL A 521 -38.74 27.15 41.40
CA VAL A 521 -38.13 27.19 40.08
C VAL A 521 -39.25 27.18 39.05
N GLU A 522 -39.40 28.27 38.29
CA GLU A 522 -40.32 28.32 37.17
C GLU A 522 -39.68 27.66 35.96
N VAL A 523 -40.37 26.70 35.36
CA VAL A 523 -39.85 25.90 34.25
C VAL A 523 -40.82 25.87 33.08
N ILE A 524 -40.27 25.88 31.87
CA ILE A 524 -40.99 25.70 30.60
C ILE A 524 -40.63 24.32 30.06
N PHE A 525 -41.62 23.45 29.86
CA PHE A 525 -41.38 22.08 29.40
C PHE A 525 -41.05 22.01 27.90
N ASP A 526 -40.06 21.19 27.53
CA ASP A 526 -39.56 21.08 26.15
C ASP A 526 -40.57 20.46 25.16
N ASP A 527 -41.59 19.75 25.66
CA ASP A 527 -42.53 18.95 24.85
C ASP A 527 -43.84 19.67 24.52
N ASP A 528 -44.31 20.58 25.36
CA ASP A 528 -45.59 21.29 25.20
C ASP A 528 -45.54 22.79 25.51
N ASP A 529 -44.34 23.34 25.77
CA ASP A 529 -44.10 24.73 26.15
C ASP A 529 -44.92 25.18 27.38
N THR A 530 -45.38 24.23 28.22
CA THR A 530 -46.15 24.57 29.41
C THR A 530 -45.26 25.09 30.52
N GLU A 531 -45.77 26.04 31.30
CA GLU A 531 -45.05 26.64 32.43
C GLU A 531 -45.55 26.05 33.76
N GLU A 532 -44.63 25.64 34.64
CA GLU A 532 -44.96 25.21 36.01
C GLU A 532 -43.97 25.83 37.00
N ALA A 533 -44.47 26.37 38.12
CA ALA A 533 -43.63 26.68 39.27
C ALA A 533 -43.44 25.41 40.11
N VAL A 534 -42.18 24.98 40.27
CA VAL A 534 -41.84 23.68 40.83
C VAL A 534 -40.94 23.80 42.06
N ASP A 535 -41.22 22.99 43.07
CA ASP A 535 -40.36 22.86 44.24
C ASP A 535 -38.99 22.27 43.84
N PRO A 536 -37.86 22.83 44.32
CA PRO A 536 -36.51 22.37 43.98
C PRO A 536 -36.26 20.88 44.23
N SER A 537 -36.97 20.24 45.16
CA SER A 537 -36.88 18.80 45.41
C SER A 537 -37.34 17.94 44.23
N ARG A 538 -38.21 18.49 43.37
CA ARG A 538 -38.67 17.86 42.12
C ARG A 538 -37.82 18.25 40.91
N VAL A 539 -36.78 19.07 41.08
CA VAL A 539 -35.94 19.57 39.99
C VAL A 539 -34.55 18.95 40.08
N ARG A 540 -34.01 18.52 38.93
CA ARG A 540 -32.62 18.10 38.79
C ARG A 540 -31.97 18.85 37.64
N LEU A 541 -30.77 19.36 37.86
CA LEU A 541 -30.01 20.02 36.80
C LEU A 541 -29.55 19.02 35.74
N ARG A 542 -29.44 19.50 34.50
CA ARG A 542 -28.90 18.76 33.36
C ARG A 542 -27.78 19.55 32.70
N LEU A 543 -26.96 18.83 31.92
CA LEU A 543 -26.12 19.47 30.92
C LEU A 543 -26.96 20.37 30.01
N THR A 544 -26.43 21.56 29.73
CA THR A 544 -27.03 22.50 28.77
C THR A 544 -27.12 21.88 27.38
N THR A 545 -28.21 22.17 26.67
CA THR A 545 -28.48 21.65 25.31
C THR A 545 -27.32 21.90 24.35
N THR A 546 -26.66 23.07 24.43
CA THR A 546 -25.50 23.40 23.58
C THR A 546 -24.32 22.45 23.77
N VAL A 547 -23.96 22.13 25.02
CA VAL A 547 -22.88 21.19 25.32
C VAL A 547 -23.27 19.78 24.87
N LEU A 548 -24.50 19.36 25.12
CA LEU A 548 -25.00 18.06 24.67
C LEU A 548 -24.96 17.93 23.14
N ASP A 549 -25.41 18.96 22.42
CA ASP A 549 -25.37 19.01 20.95
C ASP A 549 -23.95 18.91 20.41
N THR A 550 -22.96 19.56 21.05
CA THR A 550 -21.55 19.45 20.64
C THR A 550 -20.98 18.06 20.86
N TYR A 551 -21.31 17.42 21.99
CA TYR A 551 -20.91 16.04 22.31
C TYR A 551 -21.53 15.05 21.31
N GLU A 552 -22.84 15.16 21.09
CA GLU A 552 -23.57 14.31 20.15
C GLU A 552 -23.08 14.49 18.71
N ALA A 553 -22.80 15.73 18.28
CA ALA A 553 -22.23 15.99 16.97
C ALA A 553 -20.86 15.31 16.80
N LEU A 554 -19.98 15.43 17.80
CA LEU A 554 -18.66 14.80 17.75
C LEU A 554 -18.74 13.26 17.83
N GLU A 555 -19.65 12.72 18.64
CA GLU A 555 -19.91 11.30 18.73
C GLU A 555 -20.41 10.73 17.40
N VAL A 556 -21.36 11.42 16.75
CA VAL A 556 -21.86 11.07 15.41
C VAL A 556 -20.73 11.07 14.38
N ASP A 557 -19.90 12.11 14.34
CA ASP A 557 -18.73 12.19 13.45
C ASP A 557 -17.80 10.99 13.64
N CYS A 558 -17.47 10.66 14.90
CA CYS A 558 -16.60 9.54 15.23
C CYS A 558 -17.23 8.20 14.84
N ALA A 559 -18.52 8.01 15.10
CA ALA A 559 -19.26 6.80 14.72
C ALA A 559 -19.30 6.62 13.19
N MET A 560 -19.53 7.71 12.45
CA MET A 560 -19.50 7.71 10.98
C MET A 560 -18.12 7.33 10.44
N ASN A 561 -17.05 7.91 10.99
CA ASN A 561 -15.69 7.60 10.54
C ASN A 561 -15.26 6.18 10.95
N MET A 562 -15.70 5.71 12.11
CA MET A 562 -15.52 4.33 12.56
C MET A 562 -16.23 3.34 11.62
N GLY A 563 -17.47 3.62 11.23
CA GLY A 563 -18.21 2.80 10.27
C GLY A 563 -17.53 2.75 8.89
N LYS A 564 -16.96 3.87 8.43
CA LYS A 564 -16.13 3.89 7.21
C LYS A 564 -14.87 3.03 7.36
N ALA A 565 -14.22 3.06 8.52
CA ALA A 565 -13.03 2.24 8.77
C ALA A 565 -13.37 0.73 8.73
N PHE A 566 -14.46 0.31 9.37
CA PHE A 566 -14.97 -1.06 9.28
C PHE A 566 -15.31 -1.47 7.83
N ALA A 567 -15.94 -0.58 7.06
CA ALA A 567 -16.26 -0.86 5.66
C ALA A 567 -15.01 -1.09 4.79
N GLN A 568 -13.90 -0.38 5.08
CA GLN A 568 -12.61 -0.60 4.39
C GLN A 568 -11.92 -1.92 4.80
N LEU A 569 -12.26 -2.46 5.97
CA LEU A 569 -11.80 -3.77 6.45
C LEU A 569 -12.72 -4.92 6.01
N HIS A 570 -13.73 -4.64 5.18
CA HIS A 570 -14.77 -5.59 4.79
C HIS A 570 -15.62 -6.14 5.96
N GLU A 571 -15.58 -5.49 7.13
CA GLU A 571 -16.42 -5.81 8.28
C GLU A 571 -17.79 -5.09 8.16
N HIS A 572 -18.58 -5.48 7.16
CA HIS A 572 -19.79 -4.74 6.76
C HIS A 572 -20.90 -4.74 7.82
N GLU A 573 -21.03 -5.78 8.64
CA GLU A 573 -21.99 -5.83 9.76
C GLU A 573 -21.69 -4.75 10.81
N ARG A 574 -20.45 -4.70 11.29
CA ARG A 574 -19.99 -3.69 12.25
C ARG A 574 -20.05 -2.27 11.68
N ALA A 575 -19.81 -2.13 10.37
CA ALA A 575 -20.02 -0.84 9.70
C ALA A 575 -21.49 -0.40 9.78
N ALA A 576 -22.44 -1.29 9.50
CA ALA A 576 -23.87 -1.02 9.59
C ALA A 576 -24.33 -0.68 11.02
N GLU A 577 -23.76 -1.33 12.04
CA GLU A 577 -23.98 -1.00 13.46
C GLU A 577 -23.54 0.43 13.78
N CYS A 578 -22.35 0.84 13.32
CA CYS A 578 -21.83 2.20 13.54
C CYS A 578 -22.73 3.27 12.91
N PHE A 579 -23.19 3.05 11.68
CA PHE A 579 -24.10 3.99 11.01
C PHE A 579 -25.49 4.01 11.68
N SER A 580 -25.96 2.85 12.14
CA SER A 580 -27.21 2.77 12.92
C SER A 580 -27.08 3.51 14.25
N HIS A 581 -25.92 3.44 14.90
CA HIS A 581 -25.64 4.22 16.11
C HIS A 581 -25.69 5.73 15.83
N ALA A 582 -25.05 6.19 14.74
CA ALA A 582 -25.07 7.60 14.34
C ALA A 582 -26.52 8.10 14.08
N LEU A 583 -27.35 7.28 13.44
CA LEU A 583 -28.77 7.59 13.19
C LEU A 583 -29.64 7.59 14.45
N LYS A 584 -29.30 6.77 15.46
CA LYS A 584 -29.99 6.77 16.77
C LYS A 584 -29.72 8.07 17.53
N VAL A 585 -28.49 8.59 17.47
CA VAL A 585 -28.13 9.85 18.14
C VAL A 585 -28.81 11.03 17.44
N LYS A 586 -28.63 11.19 16.12
CA LYS A 586 -29.31 12.23 15.32
C LYS A 586 -30.42 11.62 14.47
N ARG A 587 -31.58 11.39 15.09
CA ARG A 587 -32.83 10.80 14.56
C ARG A 587 -33.03 11.03 13.05
N ASP A 588 -32.54 10.10 12.22
CA ASP A 588 -32.73 9.99 10.77
C ASP A 588 -32.51 11.25 9.90
N ARG A 589 -31.89 12.32 10.42
CA ARG A 589 -31.58 13.55 9.66
C ARG A 589 -30.26 13.46 8.88
N LEU A 590 -29.60 12.31 8.91
CA LEU A 590 -28.26 12.10 8.34
C LEU A 590 -28.32 11.28 7.04
N GLY A 591 -28.56 11.96 5.92
CA GLY A 591 -28.59 11.32 4.58
C GLY A 591 -27.31 10.54 4.26
N ALA A 592 -26.14 11.03 4.69
CA ALA A 592 -24.87 10.31 4.50
C ALA A 592 -24.78 9.00 5.32
N ALA A 593 -25.34 8.96 6.53
CA ALA A 593 -25.34 7.76 7.36
C ALA A 593 -26.25 6.67 6.76
N LEU A 594 -27.44 7.06 6.30
CA LEU A 594 -28.35 6.17 5.56
C LEU A 594 -27.69 5.62 4.30
N TYR A 595 -27.03 6.48 3.51
CA TYR A 595 -26.31 6.04 2.32
C TYR A 595 -25.23 4.98 2.66
N HIS A 596 -24.39 5.26 3.65
CA HIS A 596 -23.31 4.33 4.00
C HIS A 596 -23.82 3.03 4.61
N ARG A 597 -24.90 3.07 5.41
CA ARG A 597 -25.57 1.85 5.91
C ARG A 597 -26.19 1.04 4.77
N GLY A 598 -26.85 1.70 3.82
CA GLY A 598 -27.37 1.05 2.62
C GLY A 598 -26.29 0.37 1.78
N VAL A 599 -25.12 1.00 1.63
CA VAL A 599 -23.95 0.39 0.96
C VAL A 599 -23.40 -0.80 1.75
N ALA A 600 -23.40 -0.75 3.08
CA ALA A 600 -23.02 -1.90 3.90
C ALA A 600 -24.00 -3.07 3.73
N HIS A 601 -25.31 -2.82 3.75
CA HIS A 601 -26.33 -3.84 3.45
C HIS A 601 -26.20 -4.42 2.04
N LEU A 602 -25.84 -3.59 1.02
CA LEU A 602 -25.54 -4.10 -0.31
C LEU A 602 -24.38 -5.11 -0.32
N ALA A 603 -23.34 -4.84 0.47
CA ALA A 603 -22.19 -5.72 0.58
C ALA A 603 -22.53 -7.03 1.32
N LEU A 604 -23.49 -6.99 2.24
CA LEU A 604 -24.05 -8.15 2.94
C LEU A 604 -25.13 -8.90 2.14
N HIS A 605 -25.40 -8.51 0.89
CA HIS A 605 -26.49 -9.03 0.06
C HIS A 605 -27.90 -8.88 0.67
N ASP A 606 -28.10 -8.02 1.67
CA ASP A 606 -29.40 -7.62 2.18
C ASP A 606 -30.01 -6.51 1.30
N LEU A 607 -30.53 -6.93 0.16
CA LEU A 607 -31.04 -6.02 -0.87
C LEU A 607 -32.26 -5.20 -0.40
N LYS A 608 -33.06 -5.73 0.54
CA LYS A 608 -34.27 -5.06 1.03
C LYS A 608 -33.91 -3.87 1.90
N SER A 609 -33.09 -4.09 2.93
CA SER A 609 -32.63 -3.02 3.83
C SER A 609 -31.81 -1.98 3.06
N ALA A 610 -30.96 -2.43 2.14
CA ALA A 610 -30.22 -1.54 1.24
C ALA A 610 -31.12 -0.62 0.41
N GLN A 611 -32.18 -1.17 -0.20
CA GLN A 611 -33.14 -0.38 -0.98
C GLN A 611 -33.82 0.70 -0.13
N GLN A 612 -34.26 0.34 1.08
CA GLN A 612 -34.94 1.25 1.99
C GLN A 612 -34.03 2.41 2.43
N ASP A 613 -32.79 2.10 2.83
CA ASP A 613 -31.81 3.10 3.27
C ASP A 613 -31.40 4.04 2.13
N LEU A 614 -31.14 3.51 0.94
CA LEU A 614 -30.81 4.32 -0.24
C LEU A 614 -31.97 5.22 -0.66
N TRP A 615 -33.20 4.75 -0.50
CA TRP A 615 -34.40 5.53 -0.81
C TRP A 615 -34.52 6.73 0.13
N ARG A 616 -34.45 6.48 1.44
CA ARG A 616 -34.47 7.54 2.47
C ARG A 616 -33.31 8.53 2.30
N ALA A 617 -32.11 8.03 1.97
CA ALA A 617 -30.97 8.90 1.70
C ALA A 617 -31.22 9.86 0.53
N ASN A 618 -31.86 9.38 -0.55
CA ASN A 618 -32.24 10.22 -1.69
C ASN A 618 -33.34 11.23 -1.35
N GLU A 619 -34.31 10.85 -0.53
CA GLU A 619 -35.37 11.75 -0.05
C GLU A 619 -34.82 12.92 0.75
N LEU A 620 -33.78 12.70 1.57
CA LEU A 620 -33.13 13.78 2.31
C LEU A 620 -32.18 14.61 1.44
N ALA A 621 -31.49 13.98 0.48
CA ALA A 621 -30.48 14.65 -0.34
C ALA A 621 -31.09 15.64 -1.35
N ARG A 622 -32.25 15.31 -1.93
CA ARG A 622 -32.88 16.12 -3.00
C ARG A 622 -33.34 17.51 -2.51
N PRO A 623 -34.11 17.64 -1.42
CA PRO A 623 -34.52 18.95 -0.90
C PRO A 623 -33.33 19.76 -0.39
N ALA A 624 -32.31 19.09 0.15
CA ALA A 624 -31.10 19.73 0.65
C ALA A 624 -30.15 20.23 -0.46
N GLY A 625 -30.40 19.87 -1.73
CA GLY A 625 -29.54 20.25 -2.86
C GLY A 625 -28.16 19.57 -2.88
N ASP A 626 -27.98 18.47 -2.15
CA ASP A 626 -26.70 17.73 -2.09
C ASP A 626 -26.50 16.87 -3.35
N LYS A 627 -26.00 17.52 -4.41
CA LYS A 627 -25.73 16.89 -5.70
C LYS A 627 -24.71 15.75 -5.60
N ALA A 628 -23.78 15.81 -4.65
CA ALA A 628 -22.75 14.79 -4.47
C ALA A 628 -23.38 13.50 -3.92
N LEU A 629 -24.19 13.62 -2.87
CA LEU A 629 -24.89 12.48 -2.28
C LEU A 629 -25.90 11.87 -3.27
N VAL A 630 -26.65 12.68 -4.01
CA VAL A 630 -27.57 12.17 -5.05
C VAL A 630 -26.83 11.33 -6.10
N LYS A 631 -25.64 11.77 -6.54
CA LYS A 631 -24.80 11.01 -7.49
C LYS A 631 -24.33 9.68 -6.90
N LEU A 632 -23.91 9.68 -5.64
CA LEU A 632 -23.51 8.47 -4.92
C LEU A 632 -24.65 7.48 -4.75
N VAL A 633 -25.83 7.95 -4.35
CA VAL A 633 -27.05 7.13 -4.21
C VAL A 633 -27.47 6.56 -5.57
N SER A 634 -27.44 7.35 -6.64
CA SER A 634 -27.72 6.87 -8.01
C SER A 634 -26.77 5.74 -8.43
N ALA A 635 -25.47 5.87 -8.14
CA ALA A 635 -24.50 4.81 -8.43
C ALA A 635 -24.78 3.53 -7.61
N ALA A 636 -25.13 3.67 -6.32
CA ALA A 636 -25.51 2.55 -5.47
C ALA A 636 -26.79 1.84 -5.97
N TYR A 637 -27.79 2.59 -6.45
CA TYR A 637 -28.99 2.01 -7.06
C TYR A 637 -28.68 1.18 -8.31
N LYS A 638 -27.76 1.64 -9.17
CA LYS A 638 -27.32 0.84 -10.33
C LYS A 638 -26.70 -0.48 -9.89
N LYS A 639 -25.89 -0.47 -8.83
CA LYS A 639 -25.31 -1.69 -8.25
C LYS A 639 -26.38 -2.61 -7.64
N LEU A 640 -27.36 -2.05 -6.92
CA LEU A 640 -28.51 -2.77 -6.37
C LEU A 640 -29.30 -3.48 -7.48
N GLN A 641 -29.59 -2.78 -8.59
CA GLN A 641 -30.28 -3.35 -9.75
C GLN A 641 -29.50 -4.51 -10.39
N ALA A 642 -28.18 -4.36 -10.55
CA ALA A 642 -27.32 -5.42 -11.07
C ALA A 642 -27.34 -6.67 -10.16
N LEU A 643 -27.31 -6.47 -8.83
CA LEU A 643 -27.41 -7.57 -7.86
C LEU A 643 -28.78 -8.26 -7.89
N HIS A 644 -29.88 -7.52 -8.01
CA HIS A 644 -31.21 -8.11 -8.21
C HIS A 644 -31.29 -8.94 -9.50
N ALA A 645 -30.74 -8.43 -10.60
CA ALA A 645 -30.71 -9.15 -11.86
C ALA A 645 -29.87 -10.43 -11.76
N ASN A 646 -28.72 -10.38 -11.06
CA ASN A 646 -27.88 -11.55 -10.83
C ASN A 646 -28.59 -12.58 -9.94
N LYS A 647 -29.19 -12.14 -8.81
CA LYS A 647 -29.97 -13.00 -7.92
C LYS A 647 -31.09 -13.73 -8.66
N LYS A 648 -31.89 -13.01 -9.46
CA LYS A 648 -32.95 -13.60 -10.29
C LYS A 648 -32.41 -14.63 -11.30
N ARG A 649 -31.23 -14.38 -11.90
CA ARG A 649 -30.58 -15.32 -12.82
C ARG A 649 -30.12 -16.58 -12.09
N MET A 650 -29.54 -16.44 -10.90
CA MET A 650 -29.11 -17.57 -10.07
C MET A 650 -30.30 -18.40 -9.59
N ASP A 651 -31.35 -17.76 -9.08
CA ASP A 651 -32.59 -18.43 -8.66
C ASP A 651 -33.18 -19.25 -9.82
N LYS A 652 -33.23 -18.66 -11.03
CA LYS A 652 -33.69 -19.37 -12.24
C LYS A 652 -32.81 -20.58 -12.60
N ARG A 653 -31.49 -20.50 -12.41
CA ARG A 653 -30.57 -21.64 -12.66
C ARG A 653 -30.82 -22.76 -11.64
N VAL A 654 -30.90 -22.43 -10.36
CA VAL A 654 -31.17 -23.40 -9.28
C VAL A 654 -32.50 -24.10 -9.50
N VAL A 655 -33.56 -23.36 -9.84
CA VAL A 655 -34.87 -23.96 -10.19
C VAL A 655 -34.75 -24.92 -11.38
N LYS A 656 -33.98 -24.56 -12.41
CA LYS A 656 -33.77 -25.42 -13.58
C LYS A 656 -32.99 -26.69 -13.23
N GLU A 657 -31.95 -26.59 -12.41
CA GLU A 657 -31.18 -27.74 -11.94
C GLU A 657 -32.01 -28.64 -11.02
N MET A 658 -32.79 -28.05 -10.11
CA MET A 658 -33.70 -28.79 -9.23
C MET A 658 -34.76 -29.54 -10.05
N MET A 659 -35.33 -28.91 -11.08
CA MET A 659 -36.24 -29.58 -12.02
C MET A 659 -35.56 -30.73 -12.76
N ARG A 660 -34.32 -30.55 -13.22
CA ARG A 660 -33.54 -31.62 -13.86
C ARG A 660 -33.29 -32.78 -12.87
N TYR A 661 -32.92 -32.49 -11.63
CA TYR A 661 -32.71 -33.51 -10.61
C TYR A 661 -34.00 -34.28 -10.29
N LEU A 662 -35.12 -33.58 -10.09
CA LEU A 662 -36.43 -34.22 -9.87
C LEU A 662 -36.83 -35.13 -11.05
N SER A 663 -36.54 -34.73 -12.29
CA SER A 663 -36.78 -35.57 -13.47
C SER A 663 -35.90 -36.84 -13.52
N THR A 664 -34.76 -36.87 -12.83
CA THR A 664 -33.89 -38.06 -12.73
C THR A 664 -34.24 -38.99 -11.57
N VAL A 665 -34.83 -38.47 -10.49
CA VAL A 665 -35.18 -39.24 -9.28
C VAL A 665 -36.60 -39.83 -9.34
N MET A 666 -37.47 -39.28 -10.18
CA MET A 666 -38.84 -39.78 -10.39
C MET A 666 -38.97 -40.39 -11.80
N PRO A 667 -38.75 -41.71 -12.00
CA PRO A 667 -39.02 -42.33 -13.29
C PRO A 667 -40.53 -42.35 -13.54
N SER A 668 -40.96 -41.59 -14.55
CA SER A 668 -42.16 -41.75 -15.39
C SER A 668 -43.23 -42.74 -14.88
N GLY A 669 -43.93 -42.40 -13.80
CA GLY A 669 -45.04 -43.23 -13.30
C GLY A 669 -46.03 -42.55 -12.33
N GLY A 670 -45.68 -41.41 -11.73
CA GLY A 670 -46.56 -40.73 -10.76
C GLY A 670 -46.68 -39.21 -10.92
N ALA A 671 -46.18 -38.63 -12.02
CA ALA A 671 -46.11 -37.19 -12.18
C ALA A 671 -47.46 -36.50 -12.48
N GLU A 672 -48.49 -37.25 -12.92
CA GLU A 672 -49.80 -36.67 -13.24
C GLU A 672 -50.72 -36.50 -12.02
N THR A 673 -50.51 -37.22 -10.91
CA THR A 673 -51.38 -37.14 -9.73
C THR A 673 -50.99 -36.05 -8.73
N ALA A 674 -49.72 -35.67 -8.64
CA ALA A 674 -49.27 -34.64 -7.68
C ALA A 674 -49.55 -33.20 -8.14
N LEU A 675 -49.83 -32.99 -9.43
CA LEU A 675 -50.12 -31.66 -10.01
C LEU A 675 -51.55 -31.16 -9.73
N GLY A 676 -52.44 -32.02 -9.25
CA GLY A 676 -53.82 -31.66 -8.91
C GLY A 676 -54.04 -31.12 -7.49
N GLU A 677 -53.09 -31.31 -6.57
CA GLU A 677 -53.28 -30.95 -5.15
C GLU A 677 -52.45 -29.73 -4.69
N ALA A 678 -51.64 -29.12 -5.56
CA ALA A 678 -50.76 -28.00 -5.20
C ALA A 678 -50.99 -26.70 -6.01
N GLN A 679 -52.03 -26.64 -6.85
CA GLN A 679 -52.62 -25.39 -7.34
C GLN A 679 -53.75 -24.96 -6.41
#